data_AF-A0A7C3SS99-F1
#
_entry.id   AF-A0A7C3SS99-F1
#
_cell.length_a   1.000
_cell.length_b   1.000
_cell.length_c   1.000
_cell.angle_alpha   90.00
_cell.angle_beta   90.00
_cell.angle_gamma   90.00
#
_symmetry.space_group_name_H-M   'P 1'
#
loop_
_entity.id
_entity.type
_entity.pdbx_description
1 polymer ?
#
loop_
_entity_poly.entity_id
_entity_poly.type
_entity_poly.pdbx_seq_one_letter_code
_entity_poly.pdbx_strand_id
1 'polypeptide(L)'
;MNQKNKTKKGFIQIPIVIAIIVSVIVVSGIGYGVIEYTKTSKLIKEAEKLSKEEKYGEAINKLEFAQKRLVGKILNKKINTELEKNKKLLEDQTEYTQGIEEFNKGNWERAKELLLKVSENFPHYQDAKNKIEETEKKILEEKAAEKIKEIEERAQKENEEEKGKITKNQLQSEGQLNQQQIPELQQKEVEEEKILEGTEVQGIISSDTTWSLKNSPYIVTGNILVDENATLTIEPGVEVKVKESPLGLQKQYYIEVRGTLIARGTKDKKIIFTSLSKEKLQGKETRSELNWEGIQFVNCKDWDENNNTGSVIENSIIEYASFDKPAIGINGCSPLIKNNVIRFIGWEAISIEGENTRGVRVENENYKKTAPKIINNQIQSGRITIGGESSPYFFNNTITGNGFYIVGGSPIITKNNITGNRGDTYGGGIRIDGGSPIITYNNITNNTPNGISIVGCRNCNPIIEHNNIYGNKPFSVLLTDTKDTFNFPNNWWGTTKTLTIDSLIYDYHDDFNLGKVNYQPIATSEIPNEEVVSKETEEISNTKYATVVKLTDSKGNVEFHSEYNGKKPTWPNPWPELKVGETITIKVEVNDTNAGPVFYEFVGPGFPNTWQTENWVTVTIDNEIFNLETIHLRVFVKNSDNQYRAPDYDDMIQVFYKIKR
;
A
#
# COMPACT_ATOMS: atom_id res chain seq x y z
N MET A 1 59.53 -113.89 -7.81
CA MET A 1 59.80 -112.43 -7.87
C MET A 1 59.37 -111.94 -9.25
N ASN A 2 58.16 -111.37 -9.38
CA ASN A 2 57.87 -109.93 -9.48
C ASN A 2 58.33 -109.27 -10.81
N GLN A 3 57.41 -109.06 -11.75
CA GLN A 3 56.86 -107.72 -12.03
C GLN A 3 55.69 -107.74 -13.01
N LYS A 4 54.71 -106.88 -12.72
CA LYS A 4 53.36 -106.80 -13.27
C LYS A 4 53.31 -106.10 -14.62
N ASN A 5 52.63 -106.70 -15.60
CA ASN A 5 52.03 -105.98 -16.71
C ASN A 5 50.93 -105.03 -16.17
N LYS A 6 51.19 -103.72 -16.22
CA LYS A 6 50.16 -102.68 -16.02
C LYS A 6 49.87 -102.02 -17.36
N THR A 7 48.70 -102.34 -17.91
CA THR A 7 47.98 -101.51 -18.88
C THR A 7 47.75 -100.11 -18.27
N LYS A 8 48.51 -99.10 -18.71
CA LYS A 8 48.20 -97.69 -18.41
C LYS A 8 47.15 -97.19 -19.40
N LYS A 9 45.94 -97.01 -18.88
CA LYS A 9 44.85 -96.23 -19.48
C LYS A 9 45.37 -94.86 -19.94
N GLY A 10 44.99 -94.43 -21.14
CA GLY A 10 45.18 -93.05 -21.59
C GLY A 10 44.42 -92.10 -20.68
N PHE A 11 45.16 -91.26 -19.94
CA PHE A 11 44.60 -90.08 -19.27
C PHE A 11 44.71 -88.92 -20.25
N ILE A 12 43.61 -88.59 -20.93
CA ILE A 12 43.46 -87.25 -21.50
C ILE A 12 43.43 -86.28 -20.32
N GLN A 13 44.31 -85.28 -20.33
CA GLN A 13 44.44 -84.27 -19.30
C GLN A 13 43.11 -83.49 -19.15
N ILE A 14 42.39 -83.77 -18.07
CA ILE A 14 41.15 -83.10 -17.64
C ILE A 14 41.20 -81.56 -17.76
N PRO A 15 42.33 -80.85 -17.51
CA PRO A 15 42.41 -79.39 -17.69
C PRO A 15 42.23 -78.89 -19.14
N ILE A 16 42.72 -79.64 -20.15
CA ILE A 16 42.63 -79.22 -21.56
C ILE A 16 41.21 -79.40 -22.09
N VAL A 17 40.53 -80.47 -21.67
CA VAL A 17 39.12 -80.70 -22.01
C VAL A 17 38.24 -79.63 -21.35
N ILE A 18 38.52 -79.24 -20.10
CA ILE A 18 37.83 -78.13 -19.43
C ILE A 18 38.10 -76.80 -20.14
N ALA A 19 39.34 -76.51 -20.56
CA ALA A 19 39.66 -75.28 -21.31
C ALA A 19 39.00 -75.21 -22.69
N ILE A 20 38.88 -76.34 -23.40
CA ILE A 20 38.16 -76.44 -24.68
C ILE A 20 36.65 -76.29 -24.46
N ILE A 21 36.09 -76.92 -23.42
CA ILE A 21 34.67 -76.77 -23.08
C ILE A 21 34.35 -75.32 -22.67
N VAL A 22 35.21 -74.69 -21.86
CA VAL A 22 35.05 -73.28 -21.46
C VAL A 22 35.21 -72.34 -22.65
N SER A 23 36.17 -72.55 -23.55
CA SER A 23 36.33 -71.72 -24.75
C SER A 23 35.18 -71.92 -25.76
N VAL A 24 34.69 -73.15 -25.95
CA VAL A 24 33.49 -73.42 -26.77
C VAL A 24 32.24 -72.79 -26.13
N ILE A 25 32.08 -72.84 -24.80
CA ILE A 25 30.98 -72.19 -24.08
C ILE A 25 31.07 -70.66 -24.18
N VAL A 26 32.27 -70.08 -24.12
CA VAL A 26 32.49 -68.63 -24.27
C VAL A 26 32.22 -68.17 -25.70
N VAL A 27 32.71 -68.89 -26.72
CA VAL A 27 32.46 -68.56 -28.14
C VAL A 27 30.99 -68.76 -28.52
N SER A 28 30.36 -69.83 -28.04
CA SER A 28 28.92 -70.05 -28.24
C SER A 28 28.05 -69.07 -27.44
N GLY A 29 28.46 -68.66 -26.25
CA GLY A 29 27.81 -67.62 -25.43
C GLY A 29 27.91 -66.22 -26.05
N ILE A 30 29.05 -65.85 -26.64
CA ILE A 30 29.23 -64.59 -27.38
C ILE A 30 28.39 -64.61 -28.66
N GLY A 31 28.41 -65.70 -29.42
CA GLY A 31 27.57 -65.86 -30.62
C GLY A 31 26.07 -65.77 -30.31
N TYR A 32 25.63 -66.41 -29.22
CA TYR A 32 24.23 -66.34 -28.76
C TYR A 32 23.85 -64.92 -28.31
N GLY A 33 24.75 -64.21 -27.62
CA GLY A 33 24.56 -62.81 -27.20
C GLY A 33 24.37 -61.85 -28.38
N VAL A 34 25.14 -62.00 -29.45
CA VAL A 34 25.00 -61.18 -30.68
C VAL A 34 23.67 -61.47 -31.39
N ILE A 35 23.25 -62.74 -31.45
CA ILE A 35 21.96 -63.12 -32.05
C ILE A 35 20.78 -62.57 -31.24
N GLU A 36 20.81 -62.64 -29.90
CA GLU A 36 19.74 -62.06 -29.08
C GLU A 36 19.76 -60.53 -29.09
N TYR A 37 20.92 -59.89 -29.18
CA TYR A 37 21.04 -58.43 -29.35
C TYR A 37 20.38 -57.97 -30.66
N THR A 38 20.68 -58.63 -31.78
CA THR A 38 20.10 -58.27 -33.10
C THR A 38 18.59 -58.46 -33.14
N LYS A 39 18.07 -59.54 -32.54
CA LYS A 39 16.61 -59.77 -32.42
C LYS A 39 15.93 -58.72 -31.54
N THR A 40 16.54 -58.34 -30.41
CA THR A 40 15.99 -57.31 -29.50
C THR A 40 16.05 -55.92 -30.14
N SER A 41 17.15 -55.59 -30.83
CA SER A 41 17.29 -54.34 -31.60
C SER A 41 16.27 -54.22 -32.72
N LYS A 42 15.94 -55.33 -33.42
CA LYS A 42 14.90 -55.35 -34.45
C LYS A 42 13.52 -54.99 -33.88
N LEU A 43 13.17 -55.50 -32.69
CA LEU A 43 11.91 -55.18 -32.01
C LEU A 43 11.82 -53.69 -31.64
N ILE A 44 12.93 -53.10 -31.16
CA ILE A 44 12.99 -51.66 -30.86
C ILE A 44 12.78 -50.84 -32.13
N LYS A 45 13.40 -51.22 -33.26
CA LYS A 45 13.20 -50.54 -34.55
C LYS A 45 11.77 -50.68 -35.09
N GLU A 46 11.14 -51.84 -34.91
CA GLU A 46 9.73 -52.05 -35.24
C GLU A 46 8.82 -51.17 -34.37
N ALA A 47 9.09 -51.05 -33.07
CA ALA A 47 8.36 -50.17 -32.17
C ALA A 47 8.55 -48.68 -32.52
N GLU A 48 9.78 -48.25 -32.84
CA GLU A 48 10.07 -46.90 -33.33
C GLU A 48 9.29 -46.61 -34.64
N LYS A 49 9.12 -47.61 -35.52
CA LYS A 49 8.30 -47.48 -36.73
C LYS A 49 6.81 -47.35 -36.40
N LEU A 50 6.28 -48.20 -35.52
CA LEU A 50 4.87 -48.16 -35.09
C LEU A 50 4.54 -46.84 -34.37
N SER A 51 5.47 -46.31 -33.58
CA SER A 51 5.36 -44.99 -32.93
C SER A 51 5.21 -43.86 -33.96
N LYS A 52 5.96 -43.91 -35.07
CA LYS A 52 5.84 -42.96 -36.18
C LYS A 52 4.55 -43.12 -36.98
N GLU A 53 3.95 -44.31 -36.97
CA GLU A 53 2.64 -44.59 -37.55
C GLU A 53 1.50 -44.31 -36.56
N GLU A 54 1.79 -43.66 -35.42
CA GLU A 54 0.82 -43.32 -34.33
C GLU A 54 0.13 -44.53 -33.70
N LYS A 55 0.72 -45.73 -33.84
CA LYS A 55 0.25 -46.99 -33.24
C LYS A 55 0.95 -47.25 -31.91
N TYR A 56 0.77 -46.34 -30.96
CA TYR A 56 1.53 -46.34 -29.70
C TYR A 56 1.29 -47.58 -28.84
N GLY A 57 0.05 -48.10 -28.78
CA GLY A 57 -0.26 -49.35 -28.07
C GLY A 57 0.47 -50.57 -28.63
N GLU A 58 0.58 -50.68 -29.95
CA GLU A 58 1.35 -51.76 -30.60
C GLU A 58 2.86 -51.59 -30.37
N ALA A 59 3.37 -50.36 -30.38
CA ALA A 59 4.75 -50.04 -30.07
C ALA A 59 5.11 -50.41 -28.61
N ILE A 60 4.24 -50.10 -27.65
CA ILE A 60 4.38 -50.48 -26.23
C ILE A 60 4.47 -52.00 -26.09
N ASN A 61 3.54 -52.75 -26.69
CA ASN A 61 3.55 -54.22 -26.65
C ASN A 61 4.86 -54.82 -27.18
N LYS A 62 5.42 -54.25 -28.25
CA LYS A 62 6.71 -54.66 -28.82
C LYS A 62 7.88 -54.34 -27.88
N LEU A 63 7.86 -53.19 -27.20
CA LEU A 63 8.89 -52.78 -26.25
C LEU A 63 8.85 -53.60 -24.96
N GLU A 64 7.68 -53.90 -24.42
CA GLU A 64 7.52 -54.80 -23.26
C GLU A 64 7.99 -56.22 -23.58
N PHE A 65 7.69 -56.71 -24.79
CA PHE A 65 8.22 -58.00 -25.24
C PHE A 65 9.75 -57.97 -25.37
N ALA A 66 10.33 -56.88 -25.88
CA ALA A 66 11.78 -56.69 -25.95
C ALA A 66 12.44 -56.64 -24.56
N GLN A 67 11.78 -56.02 -23.57
CA GLN A 67 12.25 -55.90 -22.18
C GLN A 67 12.39 -57.28 -21.49
N LYS A 68 11.51 -58.24 -21.82
CA LYS A 68 11.49 -59.60 -21.24
C LYS A 68 12.58 -60.53 -21.79
N ARG A 69 13.36 -60.13 -22.80
CA ARG A 69 14.43 -60.97 -23.41
C ARG A 69 15.75 -60.90 -22.63
N LEU A 70 16.60 -61.91 -22.80
CA LEU A 70 17.86 -62.09 -22.04
C LEU A 70 18.82 -60.88 -22.12
N VAL A 71 18.93 -60.28 -23.31
CA VAL A 71 19.76 -59.08 -23.59
C VAL A 71 18.99 -57.77 -23.31
N GLY A 72 17.69 -57.84 -22.99
CA GLY A 72 16.86 -56.70 -22.59
C GLY A 72 17.42 -55.96 -21.38
N LYS A 73 18.13 -56.65 -20.47
CA LYS A 73 18.85 -56.01 -19.33
C LYS A 73 20.00 -55.10 -19.77
N ILE A 74 20.68 -55.40 -20.89
CA ILE A 74 21.79 -54.59 -21.42
C ILE A 74 21.25 -53.36 -22.17
N LEU A 75 20.12 -53.49 -22.86
CA LEU A 75 19.44 -52.41 -23.58
C LEU A 75 18.33 -51.72 -22.75
N ASN A 76 18.23 -52.03 -21.46
CA ASN A 76 17.12 -51.66 -20.59
C ASN A 76 16.86 -50.15 -20.58
N LYS A 77 17.93 -49.35 -20.56
CA LYS A 77 17.82 -47.89 -20.60
C LYS A 77 17.12 -47.41 -21.87
N LYS A 78 17.52 -47.90 -23.06
CA LYS A 78 16.92 -47.51 -24.33
C LYS A 78 15.46 -47.99 -24.44
N ILE A 79 15.19 -49.23 -24.02
CA ILE A 79 13.85 -49.81 -24.04
C ILE A 79 12.92 -49.01 -23.12
N ASN A 80 13.35 -48.70 -21.89
CA ASN A 80 12.53 -47.94 -20.94
C ASN A 80 12.28 -46.50 -21.43
N THR A 81 13.28 -45.84 -22.01
CA THR A 81 13.08 -44.49 -22.59
C THR A 81 12.03 -44.51 -23.71
N GLU A 82 12.12 -45.44 -24.65
CA GLU A 82 11.12 -45.56 -25.72
C GLU A 82 9.75 -46.00 -25.20
N LEU A 83 9.71 -46.84 -24.16
CA LEU A 83 8.47 -47.31 -23.55
C LEU A 83 7.72 -46.17 -22.87
N GLU A 84 8.41 -45.37 -22.04
CA GLU A 84 7.81 -44.21 -21.36
C GLU A 84 7.37 -43.15 -22.38
N LYS A 85 8.17 -42.91 -23.43
CA LYS A 85 7.79 -42.02 -24.53
C LYS A 85 6.50 -42.48 -25.20
N ASN A 86 6.37 -43.77 -25.55
CA ASN A 86 5.17 -44.28 -26.22
C ASN A 86 3.95 -44.34 -25.30
N LYS A 87 4.12 -44.58 -23.99
CA LYS A 87 3.03 -44.47 -23.02
C LYS A 87 2.48 -43.05 -22.96
N LYS A 88 3.36 -42.04 -22.86
CA LYS A 88 2.94 -40.64 -22.84
C LYS A 88 2.25 -40.24 -24.15
N LEU A 89 2.76 -40.68 -25.30
CA LEU A 89 2.11 -40.44 -26.59
C LEU A 89 0.73 -41.12 -26.71
N LEU A 90 0.53 -42.28 -26.08
CA LEU A 90 -0.79 -42.94 -26.04
C LEU A 90 -1.78 -42.20 -25.12
N GLU A 91 -1.31 -41.68 -23.99
CA GLU A 91 -2.10 -40.81 -23.11
C GLU A 91 -2.49 -39.52 -23.84
N ASP A 92 -1.53 -38.84 -24.47
CA ASP A 92 -1.76 -37.63 -25.26
C ASP A 92 -2.75 -37.89 -26.41
N GLN A 93 -2.66 -39.03 -27.10
CA GLN A 93 -3.61 -39.43 -28.14
C GLN A 93 -5.02 -39.61 -27.59
N THR A 94 -5.15 -40.15 -26.38
CA THR A 94 -6.44 -40.34 -25.71
C THR A 94 -7.05 -39.00 -25.30
N GLU A 95 -6.26 -38.14 -24.65
CA GLU A 95 -6.67 -36.80 -24.21
C GLU A 95 -7.06 -35.92 -25.40
N TYR A 96 -6.27 -35.94 -26.47
CA TYR A 96 -6.60 -35.25 -27.71
C TYR A 96 -7.92 -35.74 -28.31
N THR A 97 -8.09 -37.07 -28.46
CA THR A 97 -9.31 -37.63 -29.06
C THR A 97 -10.56 -37.28 -28.24
N GLN A 98 -10.49 -37.40 -26.90
CA GLN A 98 -11.58 -37.02 -26.01
C GLN A 98 -11.84 -35.51 -26.05
N GLY A 99 -10.79 -34.69 -26.12
CA GLY A 99 -10.91 -33.24 -26.26
C GLY A 99 -11.65 -32.83 -27.54
N ILE A 100 -11.31 -33.45 -28.68
CA ILE A 100 -12.03 -33.24 -29.95
C ILE A 100 -13.48 -33.73 -29.88
N GLU A 101 -13.75 -34.85 -29.20
CA GLU A 101 -15.11 -35.34 -29.01
C GLU A 101 -15.99 -34.37 -28.19
N GLU A 102 -15.46 -33.88 -27.07
CA GLU A 102 -16.14 -32.88 -26.22
C GLU A 102 -16.32 -31.55 -26.95
N PHE A 103 -15.34 -31.16 -27.78
CA PHE A 103 -15.49 -30.02 -28.67
C PHE A 103 -16.69 -30.20 -29.60
N ASN A 104 -16.79 -31.35 -30.28
CA ASN A 104 -17.90 -31.59 -31.22
C ASN A 104 -19.27 -31.68 -30.53
N LYS A 105 -19.31 -32.00 -29.23
CA LYS A 105 -20.54 -31.98 -28.41
C LYS A 105 -20.94 -30.58 -27.95
N GLY A 106 -20.09 -29.57 -28.16
CA GLY A 106 -20.29 -28.22 -27.65
C GLY A 106 -19.91 -28.04 -26.18
N ASN A 107 -19.22 -29.00 -25.57
CA ASN A 107 -18.74 -28.90 -24.19
C ASN A 107 -17.37 -28.21 -24.17
N TRP A 108 -17.36 -26.93 -24.54
CA TRP A 108 -16.13 -26.18 -24.82
C TRP A 108 -15.15 -26.15 -23.64
N GLU A 109 -15.62 -25.91 -22.41
CA GLU A 109 -14.74 -25.90 -21.22
C GLU A 109 -14.06 -27.25 -20.98
N ARG A 110 -14.81 -28.35 -21.14
CA ARG A 110 -14.26 -29.70 -20.97
C ARG A 110 -13.31 -30.08 -22.10
N ALA A 111 -13.60 -29.66 -23.33
CA ALA A 111 -12.73 -29.82 -24.48
C ALA A 111 -11.38 -29.11 -24.26
N LYS A 112 -11.42 -27.85 -23.80
CA LYS A 112 -10.22 -27.07 -23.47
C LYS A 112 -9.38 -27.74 -22.39
N GLU A 113 -10.00 -28.21 -21.31
CA GLU A 113 -9.29 -28.89 -20.21
C GLU A 113 -8.53 -30.14 -20.69
N LEU A 114 -9.13 -30.93 -21.57
CA LEU A 114 -8.53 -32.15 -22.12
C LEU A 114 -7.41 -31.84 -23.11
N LEU A 115 -7.61 -30.87 -24.00
CA LEU A 115 -6.62 -30.48 -25.02
C LEU A 115 -5.37 -29.84 -24.41
N LEU A 116 -5.48 -29.15 -23.27
CA LEU A 116 -4.35 -28.55 -22.56
C LEU A 116 -3.36 -29.58 -21.96
N LYS A 117 -3.77 -30.84 -21.78
CA LYS A 117 -2.92 -31.90 -21.21
C LYS A 117 -2.00 -32.57 -22.24
N VAL A 118 -2.30 -32.37 -23.52
CA VAL A 118 -1.53 -32.90 -24.67
C VAL A 118 -0.12 -32.28 -24.68
N SER A 119 0.91 -33.13 -24.70
CA SER A 119 2.29 -32.66 -24.64
C SER A 119 2.82 -32.11 -25.99
N GLU A 120 3.84 -31.23 -25.93
CA GLU A 120 4.46 -30.61 -27.11
C GLU A 120 5.04 -31.60 -28.13
N ASN A 121 5.44 -32.78 -27.66
CA ASN A 121 6.06 -33.81 -28.49
C ASN A 121 5.03 -34.67 -29.23
N PHE A 122 3.73 -34.47 -29.01
CA PHE A 122 2.66 -35.17 -29.67
C PHE A 122 2.44 -34.64 -31.11
N PRO A 123 2.28 -35.49 -32.14
CA PRO A 123 2.16 -35.05 -33.54
C PRO A 123 1.05 -34.04 -33.81
N HIS A 124 -0.08 -34.12 -33.09
CA HIS A 124 -1.22 -33.20 -33.25
C HIS A 124 -1.23 -32.07 -32.23
N TYR A 125 -0.10 -31.77 -31.57
CA TYR A 125 -0.04 -30.71 -30.57
C TYR A 125 -0.40 -29.32 -31.14
N GLN A 126 0.04 -29.01 -32.36
CA GLN A 126 -0.31 -27.74 -33.00
C GLN A 126 -1.80 -27.67 -33.35
N ASP A 127 -2.39 -28.80 -33.75
CA ASP A 127 -3.83 -28.88 -33.98
C ASP A 127 -4.62 -28.71 -32.67
N ALA A 128 -4.16 -29.33 -31.58
CA ALA A 128 -4.71 -29.15 -30.25
C ALA A 128 -4.68 -27.67 -29.82
N LYS A 129 -3.57 -26.94 -30.08
CA LYS A 129 -3.48 -25.49 -29.84
C LYS A 129 -4.50 -24.69 -30.62
N ASN A 130 -4.56 -24.90 -31.94
CA ASN A 130 -5.53 -24.21 -32.78
C ASN A 130 -6.96 -24.50 -32.32
N LYS A 131 -7.21 -25.72 -31.85
CA LYS A 131 -8.51 -26.11 -31.34
C LYS A 131 -8.84 -25.46 -30.01
N ILE A 132 -7.87 -25.31 -29.11
CA ILE A 132 -8.03 -24.55 -27.86
C ILE A 132 -8.44 -23.10 -28.17
N GLU A 133 -7.78 -22.44 -29.12
CA GLU A 133 -8.13 -21.07 -29.55
C GLU A 133 -9.56 -21.00 -30.09
N GLU A 134 -9.97 -21.96 -30.92
CA GLU A 134 -11.35 -22.06 -31.41
C GLU A 134 -12.36 -22.28 -30.26
N THR A 135 -11.98 -23.07 -29.27
CA THR A 135 -12.79 -23.38 -28.09
C THR A 135 -12.98 -22.13 -27.20
N GLU A 136 -11.91 -21.35 -27.01
CA GLU A 136 -11.94 -20.09 -26.28
C GLU A 136 -12.85 -19.05 -26.95
N LYS A 137 -12.79 -18.97 -28.29
CA LYS A 137 -13.70 -18.14 -29.06
C LYS A 137 -15.17 -18.57 -28.87
N LYS A 138 -15.45 -19.87 -28.88
CA LYS A 138 -16.81 -20.40 -28.67
C LYS A 138 -17.36 -20.10 -27.27
N ILE A 139 -16.53 -20.24 -26.23
CA ILE A 139 -16.89 -19.86 -24.85
C ILE A 139 -17.23 -18.38 -24.76
N LEU A 140 -16.48 -17.52 -25.46
CA LEU A 140 -16.73 -16.08 -25.48
C LEU A 140 -18.03 -15.73 -26.20
N GLU A 141 -18.30 -16.38 -27.35
CA GLU A 141 -19.57 -16.26 -28.08
C GLU A 141 -20.78 -16.63 -27.21
N GLU A 142 -20.71 -17.71 -26.43
CA GLU A 142 -21.77 -18.12 -25.50
C GLU A 142 -22.00 -17.10 -24.37
N LYS A 143 -20.92 -16.61 -23.75
CA LYS A 143 -21.00 -15.59 -22.69
C LYS A 143 -21.58 -14.27 -23.21
N ALA A 144 -21.26 -13.90 -24.46
CA ALA A 144 -21.82 -12.72 -25.10
C ALA A 144 -23.33 -12.90 -25.37
N ALA A 145 -23.75 -14.06 -25.87
CA ALA A 145 -25.16 -14.37 -26.10
C ALA A 145 -25.97 -14.38 -24.80
N GLU A 146 -25.42 -14.90 -23.70
CA GLU A 146 -26.06 -14.89 -22.38
C GLU A 146 -26.25 -13.47 -21.86
N LYS A 147 -25.23 -12.61 -21.96
CA LYS A 147 -25.34 -11.19 -21.60
C LYS A 147 -26.36 -10.43 -22.45
N ILE A 148 -26.42 -10.71 -23.76
CA ILE A 148 -27.42 -10.12 -24.65
C ILE A 148 -28.82 -10.52 -24.19
N LYS A 149 -29.02 -11.80 -23.85
CA LYS A 149 -30.30 -12.30 -23.33
C LYS A 149 -30.67 -11.64 -21.99
N GLU A 150 -29.72 -11.44 -21.07
CA GLU A 150 -29.96 -10.71 -19.82
C GLU A 150 -30.35 -9.24 -20.05
N ILE A 151 -29.73 -8.59 -21.04
CA ILE A 151 -30.05 -7.22 -21.45
C ILE A 151 -31.44 -7.17 -22.09
N GLU A 152 -31.80 -8.14 -22.94
CA GLU A 152 -33.13 -8.25 -23.54
C GLU A 152 -34.21 -8.51 -22.49
N GLU A 153 -33.96 -9.38 -21.50
CA GLU A 153 -34.88 -9.62 -20.38
C GLU A 153 -35.03 -8.39 -19.49
N ARG A 154 -33.96 -7.60 -19.28
CA ARG A 154 -34.00 -6.33 -18.57
C ARG A 154 -34.79 -5.27 -19.34
N ALA A 155 -34.56 -5.17 -20.65
CA ALA A 155 -35.30 -4.26 -21.54
C ALA A 155 -36.78 -4.66 -21.70
N GLN A 156 -37.13 -5.94 -21.56
CA GLN A 156 -38.52 -6.39 -21.50
C GLN A 156 -39.20 -6.01 -20.18
N LYS A 157 -38.50 -6.15 -19.04
CA LYS A 157 -38.99 -5.70 -17.72
C LYS A 157 -39.16 -4.19 -17.65
N GLU A 158 -38.24 -3.44 -18.23
CA GLU A 158 -38.32 -1.97 -18.32
C GLU A 158 -39.43 -1.50 -19.30
N ASN A 159 -39.74 -2.28 -20.36
CA ASN A 159 -40.89 -2.02 -21.23
C ASN A 159 -42.27 -2.36 -20.60
N GLU A 160 -42.34 -3.22 -19.57
CA GLU A 160 -43.59 -3.42 -18.81
C GLU A 160 -43.91 -2.23 -17.90
N GLU A 161 -42.90 -1.47 -17.46
CA GLU A 161 -43.08 -0.23 -16.69
C GLU A 161 -43.34 1.00 -17.57
N GLU A 162 -43.00 0.95 -18.87
CA GLU A 162 -43.10 2.12 -19.74
C GLU A 162 -43.62 1.82 -21.16
N LYS A 163 -44.87 1.33 -21.30
CA LYS A 163 -45.73 1.70 -22.46
C LYS A 163 -47.21 1.34 -22.34
N GLY A 164 -47.95 2.27 -21.74
CA GLY A 164 -49.06 2.85 -22.49
C GLY A 164 -48.51 3.85 -23.53
N LYS A 165 -48.60 3.49 -24.82
CA LYS A 165 -48.38 4.30 -26.05
C LYS A 165 -46.94 4.57 -26.50
N ILE A 166 -46.50 3.86 -27.56
CA ILE A 166 -46.11 4.39 -28.90
C ILE A 166 -45.93 3.21 -29.87
N THR A 167 -46.36 3.43 -31.11
CA THR A 167 -46.86 2.48 -32.12
C THR A 167 -45.79 1.71 -32.91
N LYS A 168 -46.19 0.49 -33.31
CA LYS A 168 -45.56 -0.61 -34.10
C LYS A 168 -44.84 -0.26 -35.42
N ASN A 169 -44.61 1.01 -35.76
CA ASN A 169 -44.10 1.44 -37.08
C ASN A 169 -42.60 1.80 -37.13
N GLN A 170 -41.88 1.79 -36.00
CA GLN A 170 -40.42 1.99 -35.99
C GLN A 170 -39.59 0.69 -36.05
N LEU A 171 -40.22 -0.48 -35.89
CA LEU A 171 -39.53 -1.79 -35.88
C LEU A 171 -39.13 -2.33 -37.26
N GLN A 172 -39.46 -1.64 -38.36
CA GLN A 172 -39.09 -2.09 -39.71
C GLN A 172 -37.88 -1.33 -40.32
N SER A 173 -37.42 -0.24 -39.70
CA SER A 173 -36.30 0.56 -40.24
C SER A 173 -34.94 0.31 -39.57
N GLU A 174 -34.86 -0.42 -38.46
CA GLU A 174 -33.60 -0.69 -37.74
C GLU A 174 -32.90 -1.99 -38.18
N GLY A 175 -33.53 -2.80 -39.04
CA GLY A 175 -32.98 -4.07 -39.54
C GLY A 175 -31.91 -3.96 -40.63
N GLN A 176 -31.41 -2.77 -40.98
CA GLN A 176 -30.52 -2.57 -42.14
C GLN A 176 -29.20 -1.81 -41.86
N LEU A 177 -28.82 -1.58 -40.59
CA LEU A 177 -27.63 -0.76 -40.26
C LEU A 177 -26.44 -1.52 -39.62
N ASN A 178 -26.33 -2.85 -39.83
CA ASN A 178 -25.23 -3.67 -39.28
C ASN A 178 -24.17 -4.11 -40.31
N GLN A 179 -23.65 -3.19 -41.12
CA GLN A 179 -22.44 -3.45 -41.94
C GLN A 179 -21.35 -2.37 -41.85
N GLN A 180 -21.52 -1.30 -41.06
CA GLN A 180 -20.50 -0.25 -40.91
C GLN A 180 -19.77 -0.21 -39.56
N GLN A 181 -20.15 -1.03 -38.57
CA GLN A 181 -19.49 -1.07 -37.23
C GLN A 181 -18.52 -2.25 -37.01
N ILE A 182 -18.42 -3.18 -37.96
CA ILE A 182 -17.50 -4.33 -37.87
C ILE A 182 -16.01 -3.88 -37.92
N PRO A 183 -15.60 -2.86 -38.69
CA PRO A 183 -14.22 -2.39 -38.69
C PRO A 183 -13.80 -1.68 -37.38
N GLU A 184 -14.74 -1.02 -36.68
CA GLU A 184 -14.45 -0.34 -35.39
C GLU A 184 -14.25 -1.32 -34.23
N LEU A 185 -14.93 -2.48 -34.25
CA LEU A 185 -14.74 -3.54 -33.26
C LEU A 185 -13.40 -4.28 -33.45
N GLN A 186 -12.96 -4.47 -34.70
CA GLN A 186 -11.64 -5.03 -35.01
C GLN A 186 -10.50 -4.06 -34.65
N GLN A 187 -10.70 -2.74 -34.77
CA GLN A 187 -9.74 -1.75 -34.26
C GLN A 187 -9.67 -1.73 -32.74
N LYS A 188 -10.78 -2.00 -32.03
CA LYS A 188 -10.83 -2.08 -30.57
C LYS A 188 -10.15 -3.34 -30.01
N GLU A 189 -10.27 -4.49 -30.69
CA GLU A 189 -9.52 -5.72 -30.31
C GLU A 189 -8.02 -5.58 -30.59
N VAL A 190 -7.62 -4.89 -31.67
CA VAL A 190 -6.21 -4.57 -31.94
C VAL A 190 -5.66 -3.54 -30.93
N GLU A 191 -6.50 -2.68 -30.34
CA GLU A 191 -6.11 -1.82 -29.22
C GLU A 191 -6.02 -2.58 -27.89
N GLU A 192 -6.85 -3.61 -27.64
CA GLU A 192 -6.76 -4.47 -26.45
C GLU A 192 -5.59 -5.47 -26.50
N GLU A 193 -5.23 -6.01 -27.67
CA GLU A 193 -3.99 -6.81 -27.84
C GLU A 193 -2.72 -5.96 -27.75
N LYS A 194 -2.83 -4.63 -27.90
CA LYS A 194 -1.70 -3.69 -27.70
C LYS A 194 -1.44 -3.36 -26.22
N ILE A 195 -2.26 -3.85 -25.28
CA ILE A 195 -2.18 -3.53 -23.84
C ILE A 195 -1.05 -4.29 -23.11
N LEU A 196 -0.40 -5.26 -23.74
CA LEU A 196 0.66 -6.09 -23.12
C LEU A 196 2.10 -5.72 -23.51
N GLU A 197 2.35 -4.52 -24.04
CA GLU A 197 3.71 -3.96 -24.02
C GLU A 197 4.02 -3.44 -22.61
N GLY A 198 4.56 -4.30 -21.74
CA GLY A 198 4.97 -3.93 -20.39
C GLY A 198 5.78 -5.02 -19.70
N THR A 199 6.57 -4.64 -18.69
CA THR A 199 7.34 -5.60 -17.89
C THR A 199 6.46 -6.19 -16.80
N GLU A 200 6.10 -7.47 -16.93
CA GLU A 200 5.33 -8.16 -15.89
C GLU A 200 6.14 -8.36 -14.61
N VAL A 201 5.53 -8.07 -13.47
CA VAL A 201 6.12 -8.22 -12.13
C VAL A 201 5.12 -8.81 -11.14
N GLN A 202 5.61 -9.68 -10.26
CA GLN A 202 4.83 -10.28 -9.17
C GLN A 202 5.78 -10.91 -8.13
N GLY A 203 5.25 -11.22 -6.94
CA GLY A 203 5.96 -11.99 -5.92
C GLY A 203 6.89 -11.16 -5.04
N ILE A 204 7.92 -11.82 -4.51
CA ILE A 204 8.81 -11.24 -3.50
C ILE A 204 10.03 -10.60 -4.18
N ILE A 205 10.28 -9.34 -3.85
CA ILE A 205 11.52 -8.63 -4.14
C ILE A 205 12.43 -8.81 -2.93
N SER A 206 13.34 -9.78 -3.02
CA SER A 206 14.25 -10.19 -1.94
C SER A 206 15.64 -9.55 -2.01
N SER A 207 15.91 -8.74 -3.04
CA SER A 207 17.16 -8.00 -3.22
C SER A 207 16.91 -6.66 -3.91
N ASP A 208 17.86 -5.74 -3.79
CA ASP A 208 17.74 -4.40 -4.38
C ASP A 208 17.40 -4.48 -5.87
N THR A 209 16.28 -3.87 -6.23
CA THR A 209 15.68 -3.94 -7.55
C THR A 209 15.33 -2.55 -8.03
N THR A 210 15.61 -2.27 -9.30
CA THR A 210 15.25 -1.01 -9.95
C THR A 210 14.21 -1.23 -11.02
N TRP A 211 13.09 -0.52 -10.91
CA TRP A 211 12.11 -0.36 -11.98
C TRP A 211 12.48 0.86 -12.82
N SER A 212 12.99 0.62 -14.02
CA SER A 212 13.54 1.64 -14.90
C SER A 212 12.52 2.18 -15.91
N LEU A 213 12.65 3.43 -16.30
CA LEU A 213 11.76 4.04 -17.30
C LEU A 213 11.78 3.29 -18.64
N LYS A 214 12.94 2.71 -19.01
CA LYS A 214 13.11 1.93 -20.25
C LYS A 214 12.19 0.71 -20.32
N ASN A 215 11.88 0.14 -19.17
CA ASN A 215 11.09 -1.09 -19.03
C ASN A 215 9.64 -0.79 -18.61
N SER A 216 9.26 0.49 -18.56
CA SER A 216 7.90 0.93 -18.27
C SER A 216 6.98 0.73 -19.49
N PRO A 217 5.70 0.40 -19.31
CA PRO A 217 5.00 0.21 -18.02
C PRO A 217 5.37 -1.09 -17.32
N TYR A 218 5.32 -1.10 -15.99
CA TYR A 218 5.39 -2.32 -15.18
C TYR A 218 3.97 -2.83 -14.93
N ILE A 219 3.70 -4.09 -15.29
CA ILE A 219 2.38 -4.72 -15.13
C ILE A 219 2.43 -5.64 -13.92
N VAL A 220 1.76 -5.24 -12.84
CA VAL A 220 1.68 -6.03 -11.61
C VAL A 220 0.62 -7.12 -11.80
N THR A 221 1.06 -8.37 -11.94
CA THR A 221 0.20 -9.55 -12.21
C THR A 221 -0.07 -10.39 -10.96
N GLY A 222 0.43 -9.96 -9.80
CA GLY A 222 0.25 -10.57 -8.49
C GLY A 222 0.70 -9.63 -7.38
N ASN A 223 0.49 -10.00 -6.12
CA ASN A 223 1.00 -9.20 -4.99
C ASN A 223 2.51 -9.02 -5.10
N ILE A 224 2.99 -7.81 -4.78
CA ILE A 224 4.41 -7.52 -4.63
C ILE A 224 4.72 -7.40 -3.14
N LEU A 225 5.78 -8.06 -2.69
CA LEU A 225 6.36 -7.85 -1.37
C LEU A 225 7.80 -7.34 -1.52
N VAL A 226 8.07 -6.11 -1.05
CA VAL A 226 9.44 -5.63 -0.85
C VAL A 226 9.89 -6.10 0.53
N ASP A 227 10.76 -7.10 0.57
CA ASP A 227 11.18 -7.77 1.80
C ASP A 227 12.06 -6.87 2.69
N GLU A 228 12.20 -7.17 3.98
CA GLU A 228 12.78 -6.30 5.04
C GLU A 228 14.19 -5.76 4.75
N ASN A 229 14.96 -6.43 3.89
CA ASN A 229 16.32 -6.04 3.52
C ASN A 229 16.49 -5.65 2.05
N ALA A 230 15.38 -5.54 1.31
CA ALA A 230 15.39 -5.17 -0.10
C ALA A 230 14.98 -3.70 -0.29
N THR A 231 15.57 -3.07 -1.30
CA THR A 231 15.16 -1.76 -1.79
C THR A 231 14.51 -1.90 -3.16
N LEU A 232 13.25 -1.47 -3.28
CA LEU A 232 12.64 -1.22 -4.58
C LEU A 232 12.82 0.25 -4.94
N THR A 233 13.61 0.53 -5.97
CA THR A 233 13.76 1.87 -6.55
C THR A 233 12.92 1.98 -7.83
N ILE A 234 12.07 2.99 -7.92
CA ILE A 234 11.26 3.27 -9.11
C ILE A 234 11.73 4.60 -9.70
N GLU A 235 12.19 4.56 -10.95
CA GLU A 235 12.73 5.73 -11.64
C GLU A 235 11.63 6.75 -12.00
N PRO A 236 11.98 8.06 -12.11
CA PRO A 236 11.04 9.08 -12.55
C PRO A 236 10.37 8.76 -13.90
N GLY A 237 9.05 8.94 -13.96
CA GLY A 237 8.25 8.74 -15.18
C GLY A 237 7.72 7.32 -15.38
N VAL A 238 8.06 6.38 -14.51
CA VAL A 238 7.57 4.99 -14.61
C VAL A 238 6.06 4.94 -14.34
N GLU A 239 5.32 4.26 -15.21
CA GLU A 239 3.94 3.81 -14.98
C GLU A 239 3.92 2.38 -14.44
N VAL A 240 3.20 2.17 -13.34
CA VAL A 240 2.93 0.89 -12.68
C VAL A 240 1.43 0.62 -12.78
N LYS A 241 1.05 -0.41 -13.53
CA LYS A 241 -0.34 -0.80 -13.78
C LYS A 241 -0.65 -2.10 -13.07
N VAL A 242 -1.63 -2.11 -12.19
CA VAL A 242 -2.02 -3.30 -11.43
C VAL A 242 -3.18 -4.01 -12.12
N LYS A 243 -2.96 -5.26 -12.52
CA LYS A 243 -3.98 -6.12 -13.13
C LYS A 243 -5.05 -6.49 -12.11
N GLU A 244 -6.29 -6.73 -12.54
CA GLU A 244 -7.29 -7.29 -11.64
C GLU A 244 -6.89 -8.70 -11.21
N SER A 245 -7.16 -8.99 -9.93
CA SER A 245 -7.01 -10.34 -9.41
C SER A 245 -8.06 -11.28 -10.02
N PRO A 246 -7.68 -12.54 -10.36
CA PRO A 246 -8.63 -13.54 -10.82
C PRO A 246 -9.64 -13.94 -9.72
N LEU A 247 -9.41 -13.53 -8.47
CA LEU A 247 -10.33 -13.71 -7.35
C LEU A 247 -11.41 -12.60 -7.27
N GLY A 248 -11.33 -11.58 -8.14
CA GLY A 248 -12.34 -10.54 -8.28
C GLY A 248 -12.69 -9.83 -6.97
N LEU A 249 -13.99 -9.77 -6.67
CA LEU A 249 -14.56 -9.11 -5.48
C LEU A 249 -14.05 -9.65 -4.13
N GLN A 250 -13.32 -10.77 -4.10
CA GLN A 250 -12.83 -11.34 -2.85
C GLN A 250 -11.48 -10.77 -2.42
N LYS A 251 -10.62 -10.37 -3.38
CA LYS A 251 -9.25 -9.91 -3.09
C LYS A 251 -8.63 -9.29 -4.32
N GLN A 252 -7.93 -8.16 -4.14
CA GLN A 252 -7.19 -7.49 -5.20
C GLN A 252 -5.68 -7.47 -4.92
N TYR A 253 -4.89 -7.14 -5.93
CA TYR A 253 -3.44 -7.06 -5.79
C TYR A 253 -2.99 -5.76 -5.14
N TYR A 254 -1.89 -5.83 -4.39
CA TYR A 254 -1.28 -4.71 -3.69
C TYR A 254 0.25 -4.82 -3.66
N ILE A 255 0.88 -3.73 -3.27
CA ILE A 255 2.33 -3.67 -3.00
C ILE A 255 2.52 -3.55 -1.49
N GLU A 256 3.11 -4.56 -0.87
CA GLU A 256 3.52 -4.54 0.53
C GLU A 256 5.00 -4.15 0.65
N VAL A 257 5.32 -3.20 1.52
CA VAL A 257 6.67 -2.69 1.73
C VAL A 257 7.09 -2.95 3.18
N ARG A 258 7.95 -3.94 3.38
CA ARG A 258 8.63 -4.22 4.65
C ARG A 258 10.08 -3.74 4.65
N GLY A 259 10.72 -3.69 3.47
CA GLY A 259 12.03 -3.08 3.27
C GLY A 259 11.95 -1.59 3.00
N THR A 260 12.56 -1.16 1.88
CA THR A 260 12.61 0.24 1.46
C THR A 260 11.95 0.43 0.10
N LEU A 261 11.02 1.39 -0.01
CA LEU A 261 10.51 1.84 -1.31
C LEU A 261 11.05 3.24 -1.61
N ILE A 262 11.74 3.41 -2.74
CA ILE A 262 12.20 4.70 -3.25
C ILE A 262 11.45 4.99 -4.55
N ALA A 263 10.29 5.63 -4.44
CA ALA A 263 9.49 6.10 -5.58
C ALA A 263 9.58 7.62 -5.65
N ARG A 264 10.62 8.14 -6.31
CA ARG A 264 10.84 9.60 -6.43
C ARG A 264 10.73 10.04 -7.87
N GLY A 265 9.53 10.49 -8.25
CA GLY A 265 9.31 11.17 -9.51
C GLY A 265 9.92 12.58 -9.51
N THR A 266 9.73 13.28 -10.61
CA THR A 266 9.97 14.73 -10.71
C THR A 266 8.68 15.43 -11.09
N LYS A 267 8.64 16.77 -10.98
CA LYS A 267 7.49 17.57 -11.41
C LYS A 267 7.06 17.26 -12.85
N ASP A 268 8.03 17.05 -13.74
CA ASP A 268 7.82 16.81 -15.18
C ASP A 268 7.68 15.32 -15.52
N LYS A 269 8.25 14.44 -14.70
CA LYS A 269 8.20 12.98 -14.87
C LYS A 269 7.71 12.33 -13.59
N LYS A 270 6.39 12.41 -13.37
CA LYS A 270 5.74 11.77 -12.23
C LYS A 270 5.72 10.25 -12.40
N ILE A 271 5.85 9.52 -11.30
CA ILE A 271 5.57 8.07 -11.27
C ILE A 271 4.05 7.90 -11.17
N ILE A 272 3.48 6.95 -11.90
CA ILE A 272 2.02 6.71 -11.89
C ILE A 272 1.76 5.30 -11.39
N PHE A 273 0.98 5.17 -10.30
CA PHE A 273 0.43 3.90 -9.83
C PHE A 273 -1.07 3.89 -10.12
N THR A 274 -1.52 2.93 -10.93
CA THR A 274 -2.91 2.86 -11.41
C THR A 274 -3.39 1.42 -11.55
N SER A 275 -4.71 1.24 -11.62
CA SER A 275 -5.31 0.02 -12.17
C SER A 275 -5.03 -0.11 -13.67
N LEU A 276 -4.80 -1.34 -14.13
CA LEU A 276 -4.75 -1.68 -15.56
C LEU A 276 -6.11 -1.46 -16.24
N SER A 277 -7.21 -1.50 -15.48
CA SER A 277 -8.59 -1.30 -15.94
C SER A 277 -9.12 0.10 -15.72
N LYS A 278 -8.25 1.11 -15.60
CA LYS A 278 -8.64 2.52 -15.43
C LYS A 278 -9.64 3.02 -16.47
N GLU A 279 -9.51 2.56 -17.73
CA GLU A 279 -10.41 2.98 -18.82
C GLU A 279 -11.86 2.52 -18.60
N LYS A 280 -12.06 1.38 -17.92
CA LYS A 280 -13.39 0.88 -17.54
C LYS A 280 -13.99 1.67 -16.37
N LEU A 281 -13.13 2.26 -15.52
CA LEU A 281 -13.55 3.07 -14.38
C LEU A 281 -13.93 4.50 -14.75
N GLN A 282 -13.45 5.02 -15.88
CA GLN A 282 -13.86 6.32 -16.45
C GLN A 282 -13.79 7.49 -15.45
N GLY A 283 -12.79 7.51 -14.57
CA GLY A 283 -12.62 8.57 -13.56
C GLY A 283 -13.63 8.55 -12.41
N LYS A 284 -14.38 7.44 -12.22
CA LYS A 284 -15.32 7.32 -11.11
C LYS A 284 -14.60 7.07 -9.78
N GLU A 285 -15.01 7.80 -8.76
CA GLU A 285 -14.62 7.62 -7.35
C GLU A 285 -15.48 6.53 -6.70
N THR A 286 -15.30 5.28 -7.13
CA THR A 286 -16.10 4.15 -6.66
C THR A 286 -15.22 3.03 -6.18
N ARG A 287 -15.58 2.38 -5.08
CA ARG A 287 -15.04 1.07 -4.70
C ARG A 287 -15.57 0.02 -5.68
N SER A 288 -14.69 -0.52 -6.50
CA SER A 288 -14.96 -1.49 -7.58
C SER A 288 -13.91 -2.60 -7.57
N GLU A 289 -14.27 -3.81 -7.99
CA GLU A 289 -13.29 -4.90 -8.17
C GLU A 289 -12.18 -4.57 -9.18
N LEU A 290 -12.34 -3.50 -9.96
CA LEU A 290 -11.33 -3.01 -10.88
C LEU A 290 -10.26 -2.15 -10.17
N ASN A 291 -10.47 -1.79 -8.90
CA ASN A 291 -9.49 -1.07 -8.10
C ASN A 291 -8.45 -2.03 -7.52
N TRP A 292 -7.21 -1.57 -7.43
CA TRP A 292 -6.16 -2.28 -6.70
C TRP A 292 -6.14 -1.90 -5.22
N GLU A 293 -5.49 -2.71 -4.39
CA GLU A 293 -5.49 -2.57 -2.93
C GLU A 293 -4.42 -1.59 -2.39
N GLY A 294 -3.77 -0.80 -3.25
CA GLY A 294 -2.86 0.27 -2.81
C GLY A 294 -1.45 -0.20 -2.42
N ILE A 295 -0.70 0.73 -1.82
CA ILE A 295 0.66 0.55 -1.31
C ILE A 295 0.60 0.48 0.21
N GLN A 296 1.07 -0.63 0.78
CA GLN A 296 0.97 -0.95 2.20
C GLN A 296 2.36 -0.98 2.82
N PHE A 297 2.71 0.08 3.55
CA PHE A 297 3.93 0.13 4.35
C PHE A 297 3.72 -0.58 5.68
N VAL A 298 4.49 -1.65 5.92
CA VAL A 298 4.37 -2.50 7.11
C VAL A 298 5.74 -2.69 7.71
N ASN A 299 6.04 -1.98 8.81
CA ASN A 299 7.36 -1.99 9.45
C ASN A 299 8.52 -1.68 8.48
N CYS A 300 8.24 -0.85 7.48
CA CYS A 300 9.20 -0.40 6.48
C CYS A 300 10.38 0.39 7.08
N LYS A 301 11.42 0.61 6.26
CA LYS A 301 12.50 1.53 6.61
C LYS A 301 11.98 2.97 6.68
N ASP A 302 12.05 3.58 7.86
CA ASP A 302 11.65 4.97 8.11
C ASP A 302 12.44 5.96 7.24
N TRP A 303 11.81 7.10 6.95
CA TRP A 303 12.47 8.23 6.32
C TRP A 303 13.44 8.92 7.28
N ASP A 304 14.69 9.04 6.86
CA ASP A 304 15.74 9.82 7.50
C ASP A 304 16.06 11.05 6.64
N GLU A 305 15.59 12.20 7.10
CA GLU A 305 15.74 13.49 6.43
C GLU A 305 17.19 13.97 6.37
N ASN A 306 18.03 13.63 7.36
CA ASN A 306 19.42 14.07 7.39
C ASN A 306 20.25 13.40 6.30
N ASN A 307 19.92 12.13 6.03
CA ASN A 307 20.63 11.33 5.04
C ASN A 307 19.90 11.25 3.70
N ASN A 308 18.66 11.75 3.63
CA ASN A 308 17.78 11.66 2.47
C ASN A 308 17.63 10.18 2.01
N THR A 309 17.40 9.29 2.98
CA THR A 309 17.26 7.84 2.77
C THR A 309 16.03 7.30 3.49
N GLY A 310 15.60 6.09 3.11
CA GLY A 310 14.41 5.45 3.68
C GLY A 310 13.25 5.41 2.70
N SER A 311 12.08 5.02 3.20
CA SER A 311 10.90 4.87 2.36
C SER A 311 10.28 6.21 1.99
N VAL A 312 10.04 6.41 0.70
CA VAL A 312 9.53 7.67 0.15
C VAL A 312 8.67 7.44 -1.08
N ILE A 313 7.54 8.16 -1.14
CA ILE A 313 6.75 8.38 -2.35
C ILE A 313 6.73 9.89 -2.60
N GLU A 314 7.43 10.33 -3.63
CA GLU A 314 7.54 11.74 -3.99
C GLU A 314 7.19 11.98 -5.47
N ASN A 315 6.47 13.07 -5.75
CA ASN A 315 6.09 13.47 -7.12
C ASN A 315 5.42 12.33 -7.92
N SER A 316 4.46 11.65 -7.30
CA SER A 316 3.74 10.52 -7.88
C SER A 316 2.24 10.80 -8.04
N ILE A 317 1.58 10.03 -8.89
CA ILE A 317 0.12 9.96 -9.02
C ILE A 317 -0.31 8.57 -8.55
N ILE A 318 -1.24 8.52 -7.59
CA ILE A 318 -1.85 7.28 -7.11
C ILE A 318 -3.33 7.37 -7.44
N GLU A 319 -3.81 6.48 -8.29
CA GLU A 319 -5.20 6.48 -8.75
C GLU A 319 -5.82 5.10 -8.91
N TYR A 320 -7.16 5.07 -8.86
CA TYR A 320 -7.97 3.86 -8.98
C TYR A 320 -7.57 2.76 -8.00
N ALA A 321 -7.19 3.15 -6.78
CA ALA A 321 -6.87 2.25 -5.69
C ALA A 321 -8.00 2.21 -4.64
N SER A 322 -7.78 1.45 -3.59
CA SER A 322 -8.65 1.29 -2.43
C SER A 322 -9.92 0.48 -2.70
N PHE A 323 -9.73 -0.80 -3.02
CA PHE A 323 -10.79 -1.81 -2.96
C PHE A 323 -11.14 -2.15 -1.49
N ASP A 324 -10.29 -2.88 -0.79
CA ASP A 324 -10.51 -3.30 0.61
C ASP A 324 -9.45 -2.79 1.59
N LYS A 325 -8.48 -2.04 1.08
CA LYS A 325 -7.38 -1.43 1.82
C LYS A 325 -7.27 0.06 1.48
N PRO A 326 -6.58 0.88 2.27
CA PRO A 326 -6.26 2.25 1.88
C PRO A 326 -5.37 2.29 0.63
N ALA A 327 -5.45 3.35 -0.17
CA ALA A 327 -4.54 3.57 -1.30
C ALA A 327 -3.07 3.67 -0.83
N ILE A 328 -2.85 4.29 0.34
CA ILE A 328 -1.59 4.25 1.07
C ILE A 328 -1.88 3.84 2.52
N GLY A 329 -1.49 2.64 2.90
CA GLY A 329 -1.53 2.19 4.30
C GLY A 329 -0.17 2.33 4.96
N ILE A 330 -0.13 2.85 6.18
CA ILE A 330 1.09 2.99 6.98
C ILE A 330 0.87 2.32 8.33
N ASN A 331 1.62 1.25 8.59
CA ASN A 331 1.58 0.53 9.85
C ASN A 331 3.00 0.31 10.37
N GLY A 332 3.29 0.89 11.53
CA GLY A 332 4.54 0.65 12.23
C GLY A 332 5.78 1.10 11.46
N CYS A 333 5.72 2.14 10.64
CA CYS A 333 6.89 2.84 10.10
C CYS A 333 6.54 4.26 9.66
N SER A 334 7.53 5.01 9.19
CA SER A 334 7.43 6.45 8.96
C SER A 334 7.99 6.87 7.60
N PRO A 335 7.30 6.54 6.49
CA PRO A 335 7.69 6.98 5.17
C PRO A 335 7.45 8.49 4.97
N LEU A 336 8.15 9.08 4.00
CA LEU A 336 7.86 10.41 3.48
C LEU A 336 6.89 10.32 2.30
N ILE A 337 5.73 10.95 2.41
CA ILE A 337 4.72 11.05 1.34
C ILE A 337 4.64 12.52 0.92
N LYS A 338 5.24 12.87 -0.22
CA LYS A 338 5.46 14.27 -0.59
C LYS A 338 5.10 14.63 -2.04
N ASN A 339 4.49 15.78 -2.27
CA ASN A 339 4.21 16.31 -3.62
C ASN A 339 3.41 15.36 -4.53
N ASN A 340 2.55 14.50 -3.97
CA ASN A 340 1.78 13.52 -4.75
C ASN A 340 0.38 14.03 -5.10
N VAL A 341 -0.23 13.41 -6.11
CA VAL A 341 -1.66 13.53 -6.41
C VAL A 341 -2.33 12.18 -6.13
N ILE A 342 -3.31 12.16 -5.24
CA ILE A 342 -4.08 10.98 -4.87
C ILE A 342 -5.53 11.23 -5.27
N ARG A 343 -6.06 10.47 -6.24
CA ARG A 343 -7.36 10.74 -6.86
C ARG A 343 -8.06 9.46 -7.32
N PHE A 344 -9.37 9.54 -7.59
CA PHE A 344 -10.18 8.38 -8.00
C PHE A 344 -10.06 7.18 -7.04
N ILE A 345 -10.09 7.46 -5.73
CA ILE A 345 -9.95 6.47 -4.66
C ILE A 345 -11.33 6.07 -4.17
N GLY A 346 -11.56 4.75 -4.07
CA GLY A 346 -12.87 4.19 -3.74
C GLY A 346 -13.29 4.31 -2.26
N TRP A 347 -12.33 4.40 -1.33
CA TRP A 347 -12.64 4.43 0.11
C TRP A 347 -11.66 5.27 0.95
N GLU A 348 -10.44 4.78 1.19
CA GLU A 348 -9.43 5.46 2.03
C GLU A 348 -8.22 5.86 1.18
N ALA A 349 -7.88 7.14 1.20
CA ALA A 349 -6.68 7.64 0.53
C ALA A 349 -5.42 7.27 1.31
N ILE A 350 -5.44 7.56 2.60
CA ILE A 350 -4.33 7.30 3.51
C ILE A 350 -4.91 6.76 4.81
N SER A 351 -4.39 5.63 5.30
CA SER A 351 -4.65 5.15 6.67
C SER A 351 -3.34 4.97 7.42
N ILE A 352 -3.29 5.47 8.65
CA ILE A 352 -2.11 5.42 9.51
C ILE A 352 -2.49 4.78 10.85
N GLU A 353 -1.91 3.61 11.13
CA GLU A 353 -2.23 2.79 12.30
C GLU A 353 -0.96 2.30 13.02
N GLY A 354 -1.10 1.92 14.30
CA GLY A 354 -0.07 1.23 15.10
C GLY A 354 0.48 1.97 16.33
N GLU A 355 1.02 1.22 17.29
CA GLU A 355 1.67 1.71 18.52
C GLU A 355 3.08 2.31 18.26
N ASN A 356 3.71 1.86 17.18
CA ASN A 356 5.09 2.19 16.81
C ASN A 356 5.20 3.26 15.71
N THR A 357 4.20 4.12 15.54
CA THR A 357 4.27 5.34 14.69
C THR A 357 4.30 6.61 15.54
N ARG A 358 4.55 6.45 16.85
CA ARG A 358 4.82 7.51 17.80
C ARG A 358 6.01 8.34 17.30
N GLY A 359 5.75 9.58 16.90
CA GLY A 359 6.79 10.60 16.88
C GLY A 359 7.35 10.71 18.29
N VAL A 360 8.64 10.37 18.46
CA VAL A 360 9.44 10.47 19.69
C VAL A 360 8.63 10.38 21.00
N ARG A 361 8.17 9.16 21.35
CA ARG A 361 7.86 8.82 22.75
C ARG A 361 9.05 8.06 23.33
N VAL A 362 9.69 8.70 24.31
CA VAL A 362 10.84 8.19 25.06
C VAL A 362 10.47 6.88 25.73
N GLU A 363 11.08 5.76 25.32
CA GLU A 363 11.22 4.58 26.21
C GLU A 363 12.33 3.59 25.79
N ASN A 364 13.07 3.80 24.71
CA ASN A 364 14.29 3.01 24.46
C ASN A 364 15.28 3.80 23.60
N GLU A 365 16.46 4.09 24.14
CA GLU A 365 17.51 4.90 23.48
C GLU A 365 18.03 4.29 22.16
N ASN A 366 17.65 3.04 21.87
CA ASN A 366 18.11 2.29 20.69
C ASN A 366 17.13 2.30 19.50
N TYR A 367 15.94 2.90 19.60
CA TYR A 367 14.99 3.02 18.48
C TYR A 367 14.41 4.45 18.40
N LYS A 368 15.13 5.34 17.69
CA LYS A 368 14.60 6.65 17.30
C LYS A 368 13.72 6.49 16.05
N LYS A 369 12.42 6.38 16.26
CA LYS A 369 11.48 6.37 15.14
C LYS A 369 10.98 7.76 14.85
N THR A 370 11.10 8.20 13.60
CA THR A 370 10.50 9.45 13.10
C THR A 370 8.98 9.26 12.99
N ALA A 371 8.20 10.33 12.86
CA ALA A 371 6.78 10.23 12.52
C ALA A 371 6.59 10.23 10.98
N PRO A 372 5.54 9.58 10.43
CA PRO A 372 5.24 9.72 9.00
C PRO A 372 5.01 11.18 8.63
N LYS A 373 5.61 11.64 7.53
CA LYS A 373 5.48 13.01 7.02
C LYS A 373 4.67 13.02 5.73
N ILE A 374 3.54 13.71 5.73
CA ILE A 374 2.63 13.86 4.60
C ILE A 374 2.60 15.34 4.21
N ILE A 375 3.32 15.67 3.14
CA ILE A 375 3.69 17.06 2.82
C ILE A 375 3.32 17.43 1.37
N ASN A 376 2.70 18.60 1.15
CA ASN A 376 2.46 19.16 -0.19
C ASN A 376 1.65 18.25 -1.15
N ASN A 377 0.81 17.36 -0.63
CA ASN A 377 0.02 16.45 -1.47
C ASN A 377 -1.32 17.08 -1.88
N GLN A 378 -1.84 16.67 -3.04
CA GLN A 378 -3.21 16.92 -3.47
C GLN A 378 -4.02 15.63 -3.31
N ILE A 379 -4.84 15.57 -2.27
CA ILE A 379 -5.69 14.42 -1.95
C ILE A 379 -7.12 14.79 -2.36
N GLN A 380 -7.60 14.18 -3.44
CA GLN A 380 -8.83 14.60 -4.14
C GLN A 380 -10.04 13.71 -3.86
N SER A 381 -9.81 12.52 -3.30
CA SER A 381 -10.83 11.50 -3.07
C SER A 381 -10.31 10.50 -2.05
N GLY A 382 -11.22 9.81 -1.36
CA GLY A 382 -10.90 8.90 -0.26
C GLY A 382 -10.53 9.65 1.04
N ARG A 383 -11.01 9.15 2.18
CA ARG A 383 -10.76 9.79 3.48
C ARG A 383 -9.33 9.54 3.98
N ILE A 384 -8.89 10.36 4.94
CA ILE A 384 -7.64 10.17 5.67
C ILE A 384 -7.97 9.63 7.06
N THR A 385 -7.57 8.39 7.36
CA THR A 385 -7.83 7.75 8.66
C THR A 385 -6.58 7.75 9.52
N ILE A 386 -6.72 8.16 10.79
CA ILE A 386 -5.62 8.19 11.77
C ILE A 386 -6.09 7.44 13.00
N GLY A 387 -5.37 6.38 13.35
CA GLY A 387 -5.71 5.48 14.45
C GLY A 387 -4.51 5.11 15.33
N GLY A 388 -4.78 4.28 16.35
CA GLY A 388 -3.77 3.81 17.30
C GLY A 388 -3.17 4.95 18.14
N GLU A 389 -1.85 4.89 18.35
CA GLU A 389 -1.08 5.94 19.05
C GLU A 389 -0.19 6.74 18.08
N SER A 390 -0.60 6.81 16.82
CA SER A 390 0.15 7.47 15.76
C SER A 390 0.27 8.99 15.97
N SER A 391 1.35 9.61 15.51
CA SER A 391 1.51 11.09 15.57
C SER A 391 2.06 11.65 14.25
N PRO A 392 1.39 11.41 13.11
CA PRO A 392 1.86 11.84 11.80
C PRO A 392 1.81 13.37 11.64
N TYR A 393 2.68 13.89 10.76
CA TYR A 393 2.78 15.31 10.43
C TYR A 393 2.19 15.59 9.05
N PHE A 394 1.09 16.34 8.99
CA PHE A 394 0.42 16.79 7.78
C PHE A 394 0.67 18.28 7.54
N PHE A 395 1.40 18.61 6.47
CA PHE A 395 1.79 19.98 6.16
C PHE A 395 1.49 20.36 4.71
N ASN A 396 0.84 21.51 4.52
CA ASN A 396 0.64 22.13 3.21
C ASN A 396 -0.02 21.21 2.17
N ASN A 397 -0.91 20.31 2.61
CA ASN A 397 -1.69 19.46 1.72
C ASN A 397 -2.98 20.18 1.29
N THR A 398 -3.45 19.88 0.09
CA THR A 398 -4.80 20.23 -0.37
C THR A 398 -5.67 18.97 -0.30
N ILE A 399 -6.74 19.03 0.48
CA ILE A 399 -7.60 17.89 0.80
C ILE A 399 -9.02 18.24 0.39
N THR A 400 -9.51 17.52 -0.61
CA THR A 400 -10.79 17.67 -1.27
C THR A 400 -11.42 16.28 -1.47
N GLY A 401 -12.73 16.21 -1.65
CA GLY A 401 -13.48 14.95 -1.72
C GLY A 401 -13.85 14.41 -0.34
N ASN A 402 -12.87 14.02 0.48
CA ASN A 402 -13.08 13.56 1.86
C ASN A 402 -12.01 14.09 2.82
N GLY A 403 -12.44 14.38 4.06
CA GLY A 403 -11.59 14.94 5.09
C GLY A 403 -10.85 13.91 5.96
N PHE A 404 -10.51 14.35 7.17
CA PHE A 404 -9.85 13.54 8.19
C PHE A 404 -10.85 12.79 9.08
N TYR A 405 -10.49 11.56 9.42
CA TYR A 405 -11.12 10.77 10.46
C TYR A 405 -10.06 10.33 11.48
N ILE A 406 -10.07 10.99 12.64
CA ILE A 406 -9.13 10.76 13.74
C ILE A 406 -9.84 9.88 14.77
N VAL A 407 -9.61 8.57 14.66
CA VAL A 407 -10.13 7.57 15.60
C VAL A 407 -9.27 7.53 16.86
N GLY A 408 -7.97 7.79 16.69
CA GLY A 408 -6.96 7.83 17.74
C GLY A 408 -5.72 8.59 17.26
N GLY A 409 -4.66 8.54 18.05
CA GLY A 409 -3.41 9.24 17.74
C GLY A 409 -3.42 10.73 18.08
N SER A 410 -2.35 11.44 17.76
CA SER A 410 -2.20 12.88 18.01
C SER A 410 -1.46 13.52 16.84
N PRO A 411 -2.09 13.57 15.66
CA PRO A 411 -1.47 14.14 14.48
C PRO A 411 -1.26 15.64 14.63
N ILE A 412 -0.25 16.15 13.93
CA ILE A 412 -0.06 17.57 13.72
C ILE A 412 -0.56 17.90 12.31
N ILE A 413 -1.60 18.71 12.22
CA ILE A 413 -2.25 19.11 10.98
C ILE A 413 -2.07 20.62 10.87
N THR A 414 -1.18 21.08 10.00
CA THR A 414 -0.91 22.51 9.85
C THR A 414 -0.70 22.98 8.41
N LYS A 415 -1.12 24.22 8.12
CA LYS A 415 -1.05 24.84 6.79
C LYS A 415 -1.78 24.07 5.68
N ASN A 416 -2.72 23.20 6.03
CA ASN A 416 -3.47 22.42 5.04
C ASN A 416 -4.70 23.20 4.56
N ASN A 417 -5.07 22.99 3.29
CA ASN A 417 -6.32 23.44 2.73
C ASN A 417 -7.32 22.27 2.68
N ILE A 418 -8.23 22.22 3.64
CA ILE A 418 -9.23 21.18 3.86
C ILE A 418 -10.58 21.75 3.45
N THR A 419 -10.93 21.59 2.17
CA THR A 419 -12.06 22.31 1.59
C THR A 419 -12.97 21.49 0.69
N GLY A 420 -14.26 21.79 0.70
CA GLY A 420 -15.23 21.17 -0.21
C GLY A 420 -15.44 19.68 0.01
N ASN A 421 -15.01 19.13 1.15
CA ASN A 421 -15.11 17.71 1.46
C ASN A 421 -16.55 17.33 1.82
N ARG A 422 -16.97 16.14 1.38
CA ARG A 422 -18.35 15.64 1.48
C ARG A 422 -18.46 14.29 2.21
N GLY A 423 -17.58 14.08 3.18
CA GLY A 423 -17.47 12.81 3.92
C GLY A 423 -18.74 12.42 4.69
N ASP A 424 -18.74 11.17 5.18
CA ASP A 424 -19.87 10.51 5.83
C ASP A 424 -20.41 11.27 7.07
N THR A 425 -21.61 10.86 7.50
CA THR A 425 -22.62 11.45 8.43
C THR A 425 -22.16 12.38 9.58
N TYR A 426 -20.90 12.37 9.98
CA TYR A 426 -20.40 13.12 11.15
C TYR A 426 -19.16 13.99 10.89
N GLY A 427 -18.60 14.12 9.69
CA GLY A 427 -17.51 15.10 9.50
C GLY A 427 -16.99 15.19 8.08
N GLY A 428 -17.28 16.32 7.43
CA GLY A 428 -16.78 16.60 6.08
C GLY A 428 -15.31 16.96 6.09
N GLY A 429 -14.90 17.88 6.97
CA GLY A 429 -13.53 18.37 7.05
C GLY A 429 -12.63 17.58 7.99
N ILE A 430 -12.89 17.61 9.30
CA ILE A 430 -12.13 16.87 10.31
C ILE A 430 -13.10 16.27 11.34
N ARG A 431 -13.07 14.95 11.49
CA ARG A 431 -13.79 14.23 12.55
C ARG A 431 -12.79 13.72 13.60
N ILE A 432 -13.06 14.00 14.87
CA ILE A 432 -12.24 13.60 16.03
C ILE A 432 -13.10 12.72 16.94
N ASP A 433 -12.82 11.42 16.93
CA ASP A 433 -13.46 10.44 17.83
C ASP A 433 -12.57 10.14 19.05
N GLY A 434 -11.26 10.35 18.91
CA GLY A 434 -10.27 10.11 19.94
C GLY A 434 -8.97 10.87 19.69
N GLY A 435 -8.08 10.88 20.68
CA GLY A 435 -6.75 11.48 20.55
C GLY A 435 -6.66 12.95 20.96
N SER A 436 -5.52 13.58 20.68
CA SER A 436 -5.27 15.00 21.00
C SER A 436 -4.48 15.66 19.87
N PRO A 437 -5.10 15.81 18.68
CA PRO A 437 -4.46 16.43 17.53
C PRO A 437 -4.09 17.89 17.77
N ILE A 438 -3.08 18.36 17.05
CA ILE A 438 -2.76 19.79 16.93
C ILE A 438 -3.20 20.24 15.55
N ILE A 439 -4.15 21.17 15.49
CA ILE A 439 -4.77 21.68 14.28
C ILE A 439 -4.56 23.18 14.25
N THR A 440 -3.60 23.66 13.45
CA THR A 440 -3.24 25.09 13.42
C THR A 440 -2.95 25.59 12.01
N TYR A 441 -3.25 26.86 11.72
CA TYR A 441 -2.97 27.47 10.41
C TYR A 441 -3.61 26.76 9.21
N ASN A 442 -4.73 26.05 9.40
CA ASN A 442 -5.42 25.38 8.30
C ASN A 442 -6.59 26.23 7.76
N ASN A 443 -6.90 26.03 6.49
CA ASN A 443 -8.16 26.47 5.88
C ASN A 443 -9.15 25.30 5.93
N ILE A 444 -10.15 25.38 6.81
CA ILE A 444 -11.19 24.36 6.98
C ILE A 444 -12.51 24.99 6.51
N THR A 445 -12.77 24.90 5.22
CA THR A 445 -13.83 25.70 4.59
C THR A 445 -14.76 24.89 3.69
N ASN A 446 -16.04 25.29 3.60
CA ASN A 446 -17.00 24.70 2.66
C ASN A 446 -17.16 23.17 2.75
N ASN A 447 -16.90 22.57 3.92
CA ASN A 447 -17.05 21.14 4.13
C ASN A 447 -18.47 20.79 4.58
N THR A 448 -18.93 19.59 4.23
CA THR A 448 -20.23 19.03 4.60
C THR A 448 -20.08 17.56 5.02
N PRO A 449 -20.76 17.06 6.06
CA PRO A 449 -21.78 17.76 6.85
C PRO A 449 -21.23 18.72 7.91
N ASN A 450 -19.93 18.79 8.20
CA ASN A 450 -19.41 19.80 9.15
C ASN A 450 -17.96 20.14 8.82
N GLY A 451 -17.49 21.26 9.34
CA GLY A 451 -16.08 21.66 9.30
C GLY A 451 -15.26 20.74 10.20
N ILE A 452 -15.45 20.86 11.50
CA ILE A 452 -14.84 20.02 12.54
C ILE A 452 -15.95 19.38 13.35
N SER A 453 -15.84 18.08 13.63
CA SER A 453 -16.73 17.39 14.54
C SER A 453 -15.95 16.66 15.61
N ILE A 454 -16.39 16.76 16.86
CA ILE A 454 -15.83 16.01 17.99
C ILE A 454 -16.92 15.08 18.51
N VAL A 455 -16.67 13.77 18.40
CA VAL A 455 -17.67 12.71 18.53
C VAL A 455 -17.25 11.74 19.63
N GLY A 456 -17.99 11.64 20.73
CA GLY A 456 -17.74 10.61 21.75
C GLY A 456 -16.41 10.73 22.51
N CYS A 457 -15.61 11.76 22.22
CA CYS A 457 -14.28 11.97 22.78
C CYS A 457 -14.37 12.20 24.30
N ARG A 458 -13.61 11.41 25.08
CA ARG A 458 -13.50 11.53 26.54
C ARG A 458 -12.04 11.77 26.92
N ASN A 459 -11.75 12.82 27.69
CA ASN A 459 -10.38 13.23 28.06
C ASN A 459 -9.49 13.56 26.86
N CYS A 460 -10.08 13.94 25.73
CA CYS A 460 -9.35 14.43 24.58
C CYS A 460 -9.00 15.90 24.81
N ASN A 461 -7.78 16.30 24.45
CA ASN A 461 -7.36 17.69 24.56
C ASN A 461 -6.76 18.18 23.22
N PRO A 462 -7.57 18.25 22.15
CA PRO A 462 -7.10 18.78 20.88
C PRO A 462 -6.72 20.26 21.03
N ILE A 463 -5.65 20.67 20.36
CA ILE A 463 -5.27 22.08 20.22
C ILE A 463 -5.79 22.57 18.87
N ILE A 464 -6.78 23.45 18.87
CA ILE A 464 -7.42 23.95 17.65
C ILE A 464 -7.40 25.47 17.65
N GLU A 465 -6.36 26.07 17.09
CA GLU A 465 -6.17 27.51 17.11
C GLU A 465 -5.52 28.03 15.84
N HIS A 466 -5.69 29.32 15.56
CA HIS A 466 -5.10 29.96 14.37
C HIS A 466 -5.54 29.31 13.03
N ASN A 467 -6.78 28.81 12.92
CA ASN A 467 -7.34 28.27 11.67
C ASN A 467 -8.42 29.20 11.10
N ASN A 468 -8.64 29.08 9.79
CA ASN A 468 -9.81 29.64 9.12
C ASN A 468 -10.93 28.58 9.07
N ILE A 469 -12.02 28.78 9.79
CA ILE A 469 -13.12 27.81 9.97
C ILE A 469 -14.45 28.45 9.59
N TYR A 470 -14.78 28.47 8.30
CA TYR A 470 -15.99 29.13 7.80
C TYR A 470 -16.58 28.49 6.54
N GLY A 471 -17.86 28.77 6.26
CA GLY A 471 -18.57 28.26 5.07
C GLY A 471 -18.93 26.77 5.13
N ASN A 472 -18.57 26.07 6.19
CA ASN A 472 -18.94 24.67 6.44
C ASN A 472 -20.43 24.55 6.79
N LYS A 473 -21.07 23.41 6.47
CA LYS A 473 -22.53 23.23 6.66
C LYS A 473 -22.93 21.81 7.06
N PRO A 474 -23.90 21.64 8.00
CA PRO A 474 -24.57 22.70 8.78
C PRO A 474 -23.68 23.51 9.72
N PHE A 475 -22.65 22.92 10.34
CA PHE A 475 -21.86 23.61 11.37
C PHE A 475 -20.38 23.71 11.01
N SER A 476 -19.73 24.79 11.46
CA SER A 476 -18.27 24.88 11.52
C SER A 476 -17.70 23.95 12.59
N VAL A 477 -18.36 23.85 13.74
CA VAL A 477 -18.01 22.91 14.81
C VAL A 477 -19.26 22.18 15.29
N LEU A 478 -19.21 20.85 15.35
CA LEU A 478 -20.25 20.01 15.93
C LEU A 478 -19.69 19.19 17.09
N LEU A 479 -20.30 19.29 18.27
CA LEU A 479 -20.09 18.32 19.35
C LEU A 479 -21.22 17.28 19.33
N THR A 480 -20.87 16.01 19.55
CA THR A 480 -21.85 14.94 19.78
C THR A 480 -21.27 13.90 20.72
N ASP A 481 -22.12 13.30 21.56
CA ASP A 481 -21.74 12.25 22.53
C ASP A 481 -20.58 12.60 23.48
N THR A 482 -20.30 13.89 23.70
CA THR A 482 -19.25 14.37 24.61
C THR A 482 -19.76 15.49 25.50
N LYS A 483 -19.30 15.51 26.77
CA LYS A 483 -19.59 16.55 27.77
C LYS A 483 -18.39 17.45 28.05
N ASP A 484 -17.26 17.16 27.42
CA ASP A 484 -16.01 17.87 27.65
C ASP A 484 -16.06 19.25 26.98
N THR A 485 -15.37 20.22 27.57
CA THR A 485 -15.24 21.56 27.00
C THR A 485 -14.02 21.64 26.10
N PHE A 486 -14.19 22.17 24.89
CA PHE A 486 -13.12 22.30 23.90
C PHE A 486 -12.83 23.77 23.58
N ASN A 487 -11.56 24.12 23.52
CA ASN A 487 -11.12 25.50 23.28
C ASN A 487 -10.70 25.67 21.81
N PHE A 488 -11.23 26.72 21.18
CA PHE A 488 -10.98 27.11 19.79
C PHE A 488 -10.51 28.58 19.70
N PRO A 489 -9.46 28.99 20.45
CA PRO A 489 -9.02 30.38 20.46
C PRO A 489 -8.34 30.77 19.14
N ASN A 490 -8.27 32.07 18.87
CA ASN A 490 -7.55 32.67 17.75
C ASN A 490 -7.93 32.12 16.37
N ASN A 491 -9.10 31.52 16.22
CA ASN A 491 -9.60 31.07 14.91
C ASN A 491 -10.40 32.19 14.22
N TRP A 492 -10.35 32.21 12.89
CA TRP A 492 -11.18 33.07 12.05
C TRP A 492 -12.44 32.32 11.61
N TRP A 493 -13.61 32.87 11.96
CA TRP A 493 -14.91 32.24 11.71
C TRP A 493 -15.64 32.79 10.48
N GLY A 494 -14.97 33.62 9.67
CA GLY A 494 -15.61 34.39 8.60
C GLY A 494 -16.32 35.66 9.09
N THR A 495 -16.31 35.90 10.41
CA THR A 495 -16.97 37.03 11.08
C THR A 495 -16.41 37.20 12.49
N THR A 496 -16.56 38.40 13.06
CA THR A 496 -16.27 38.68 14.49
C THR A 496 -17.54 38.81 15.34
N LYS A 497 -18.72 38.69 14.72
CA LYS A 497 -20.02 38.80 15.42
C LYS A 497 -20.32 37.51 16.15
N THR A 498 -20.29 37.55 17.48
CA THR A 498 -20.50 36.38 18.36
C THR A 498 -21.80 35.63 18.07
N LEU A 499 -22.93 36.32 17.91
CA LEU A 499 -24.22 35.67 17.58
C LEU A 499 -24.18 34.86 16.28
N THR A 500 -23.37 35.28 15.30
CA THR A 500 -23.18 34.50 14.07
C THR A 500 -22.26 33.31 14.33
N ILE A 501 -21.19 33.48 15.10
CA ILE A 501 -20.28 32.38 15.49
C ILE A 501 -21.04 31.33 16.30
N ASP A 502 -21.87 31.73 17.25
CA ASP A 502 -22.72 30.85 18.05
C ASP A 502 -23.60 29.99 17.13
N SER A 503 -24.19 30.56 16.07
CA SER A 503 -25.00 29.79 15.11
C SER A 503 -24.20 28.83 14.20
N LEU A 504 -22.87 28.96 14.15
CA LEU A 504 -21.98 28.07 13.39
C LEU A 504 -21.46 26.90 14.24
N ILE A 505 -21.75 26.90 15.54
CA ILE A 505 -21.29 25.91 16.50
C ILE A 505 -22.53 25.19 17.04
N TYR A 506 -22.46 23.86 17.13
CA TYR A 506 -23.49 23.06 17.79
C TYR A 506 -22.88 22.45 19.06
N ASP A 507 -23.27 22.96 20.23
CA ASP A 507 -22.71 22.59 21.54
C ASP A 507 -23.75 22.60 22.67
N TYR A 508 -23.30 22.77 23.93
CA TYR A 508 -24.13 22.91 25.13
C TYR A 508 -25.28 23.93 24.99
N HIS A 509 -25.08 25.01 24.23
CA HIS A 509 -26.10 26.04 24.05
C HIS A 509 -27.27 25.58 23.16
N ASP A 510 -27.04 24.60 22.30
CA ASP A 510 -28.04 23.97 21.45
C ASP A 510 -28.63 22.70 22.10
N ASP A 511 -27.80 21.90 22.76
CA ASP A 511 -28.20 20.72 23.54
C ASP A 511 -27.43 20.66 24.87
N PHE A 512 -28.17 20.86 25.96
CA PHE A 512 -27.61 20.90 27.33
C PHE A 512 -26.95 19.58 27.79
N ASN A 513 -27.08 18.49 27.02
CA ASN A 513 -26.40 17.22 27.29
C ASN A 513 -24.97 17.16 26.74
N LEU A 514 -24.56 18.15 25.95
CA LEU A 514 -23.24 18.24 25.33
C LEU A 514 -22.27 19.13 26.14
N GLY A 515 -21.00 19.12 25.74
CA GLY A 515 -19.96 20.02 26.23
C GLY A 515 -20.02 21.41 25.58
N LYS A 516 -19.11 22.31 25.99
CA LYS A 516 -19.04 23.69 25.49
C LYS A 516 -17.90 23.87 24.50
N VAL A 517 -18.07 24.78 23.54
CA VAL A 517 -16.99 25.28 22.69
C VAL A 517 -16.64 26.72 23.09
N ASN A 518 -15.43 26.91 23.60
CA ASN A 518 -14.92 28.25 23.91
C ASN A 518 -14.09 28.77 22.74
N TYR A 519 -14.61 29.73 21.97
CA TYR A 519 -13.94 30.25 20.77
C TYR A 519 -13.23 31.61 20.96
N GLN A 520 -13.15 32.11 22.19
CA GLN A 520 -12.46 33.37 22.51
C GLN A 520 -10.99 33.13 22.85
N PRO A 521 -10.08 34.06 22.50
CA PRO A 521 -10.30 35.25 21.67
C PRO A 521 -10.57 34.91 20.18
N ILE A 522 -11.28 35.78 19.46
CA ILE A 522 -11.59 35.61 18.02
C ILE A 522 -10.50 36.30 17.18
N ALA A 523 -10.03 35.66 16.10
CA ALA A 523 -9.21 36.36 15.10
C ALA A 523 -10.00 37.50 14.44
N THR A 524 -9.36 38.64 14.17
CA THR A 524 -10.03 39.82 13.59
C THR A 524 -10.09 39.81 12.06
N SER A 525 -9.32 38.95 11.42
CA SER A 525 -9.28 38.76 9.98
C SER A 525 -8.95 37.30 9.63
N GLU A 526 -9.09 36.97 8.35
CA GLU A 526 -8.60 35.71 7.81
C GLU A 526 -7.10 35.54 8.07
N ILE A 527 -6.73 34.33 8.46
CA ILE A 527 -5.37 33.95 8.82
C ILE A 527 -4.66 33.59 7.52
N PRO A 528 -3.58 34.31 7.15
CA PRO A 528 -2.92 34.08 5.88
C PRO A 528 -2.37 32.65 5.80
N ASN A 529 -2.66 31.96 4.70
CA ASN A 529 -2.10 30.64 4.38
C ASN A 529 -0.76 30.74 3.63
N GLU A 530 -0.02 31.82 3.83
CA GLU A 530 1.27 32.05 3.19
C GLU A 530 2.42 31.83 4.19
N GLU A 531 3.57 31.40 3.68
CA GLU A 531 4.82 31.71 4.35
C GLU A 531 4.86 33.21 4.59
N VAL A 532 5.21 33.64 5.80
CA VAL A 532 5.85 34.94 5.92
C VAL A 532 7.18 34.79 5.17
N VAL A 533 7.15 35.05 3.87
CA VAL A 533 8.35 35.18 3.05
C VAL A 533 9.03 36.46 3.52
N SER A 534 9.91 36.34 4.51
CA SER A 534 10.98 37.31 4.61
C SER A 534 11.86 37.09 3.38
N LYS A 535 11.77 38.02 2.44
CA LYS A 535 12.80 38.21 1.43
C LYS A 535 14.12 38.46 2.17
N GLU A 536 14.99 37.46 2.18
CA GLU A 536 16.41 37.56 1.81
C GLU A 536 17.08 36.23 2.18
N THR A 537 17.35 35.41 1.15
CA THR A 537 18.39 34.40 1.19
C THR A 537 19.75 35.12 1.22
N GLU A 538 20.36 35.18 2.38
CA GLU A 538 21.82 35.13 2.49
C GLU A 538 22.19 33.93 3.36
N GLU A 539 23.16 33.15 2.87
CA GLU A 539 23.78 32.05 3.61
C GLU A 539 24.30 32.56 4.96
N ILE A 540 23.72 32.10 6.06
CA ILE A 540 24.31 32.27 7.39
C ILE A 540 24.61 30.90 7.98
N SER A 541 25.86 30.81 8.44
CA SER A 541 26.62 29.65 8.84
C SER A 541 25.95 28.70 9.84
N ASN A 542 26.32 27.42 9.71
CA ASN A 542 26.04 26.25 10.56
C ASN A 542 26.43 26.33 12.05
N THR A 543 26.46 27.51 12.68
CA THR A 543 26.70 27.64 14.13
C THR A 543 25.39 27.49 14.88
N LYS A 544 25.15 26.29 15.42
CA LYS A 544 24.01 25.95 16.27
C LYS A 544 24.14 26.64 17.64
N TYR A 545 23.11 27.37 18.05
CA TYR A 545 23.06 28.22 19.26
C TYR A 545 22.44 27.45 20.45
N ALA A 546 22.95 27.65 21.67
CA ALA A 546 22.50 27.00 22.92
C ALA A 546 21.46 27.83 23.70
N THR A 547 20.50 27.23 24.44
CA THR A 547 19.52 27.96 25.27
C THR A 547 19.24 27.27 26.63
N VAL A 548 19.27 28.02 27.75
CA VAL A 548 19.06 27.54 29.13
C VAL A 548 17.79 28.20 29.71
N VAL A 549 16.92 27.45 30.41
CA VAL A 549 15.77 28.01 31.13
C VAL A 549 15.94 27.84 32.64
N LYS A 550 15.74 28.92 33.40
CA LYS A 550 15.75 28.92 34.88
C LYS A 550 14.36 29.29 35.41
N LEU A 551 13.78 28.37 36.16
CA LEU A 551 12.44 28.56 36.74
C LEU A 551 12.61 28.86 38.22
N THR A 552 11.96 29.89 38.75
CA THR A 552 12.14 30.31 40.15
C THR A 552 10.77 30.49 40.81
N ASP A 553 10.53 29.82 41.95
CA ASP A 553 9.29 30.05 42.71
C ASP A 553 9.27 31.46 43.35
N SER A 554 8.14 31.87 43.92
CA SER A 554 7.99 33.14 44.64
C SER A 554 8.94 33.36 45.82
N LYS A 555 9.74 32.34 46.20
CA LYS A 555 10.69 32.36 47.32
C LYS A 555 12.15 32.19 46.87
N GLY A 556 12.44 32.10 45.58
CA GLY A 556 13.81 31.96 45.08
C GLY A 556 14.39 30.54 45.11
N ASN A 557 13.62 29.51 45.47
CA ASN A 557 14.18 28.25 45.99
C ASN A 557 14.32 27.11 44.97
N VAL A 558 13.72 27.22 43.79
CA VAL A 558 13.88 26.19 42.76
C VAL A 558 14.97 26.63 41.80
N GLU A 559 16.13 25.98 41.83
CA GLU A 559 17.13 26.10 40.77
C GLU A 559 16.89 24.98 39.76
N PHE A 560 16.28 25.31 38.63
CA PHE A 560 16.31 24.44 37.46
C PHE A 560 17.49 24.82 36.58
N HIS A 561 18.26 23.81 36.18
CA HIS A 561 19.36 23.97 35.24
C HIS A 561 19.11 23.07 34.03
N SER A 562 18.67 23.65 32.90
CA SER A 562 18.69 22.96 31.61
C SER A 562 19.88 23.47 30.79
N GLU A 563 21.05 22.86 30.93
CA GLU A 563 22.19 23.20 30.07
C GLU A 563 21.98 22.59 28.67
N TYR A 564 21.79 23.41 27.63
CA TYR A 564 21.96 22.93 26.25
C TYR A 564 23.45 22.67 26.02
N ASN A 565 23.84 21.40 26.10
CA ASN A 565 25.19 20.97 25.77
C ASN A 565 25.17 19.60 25.10
N GLY A 566 24.47 19.49 23.96
CA GLY A 566 24.39 18.26 23.16
C GLY A 566 23.79 17.03 23.89
N LYS A 567 23.22 17.22 25.09
CA LYS A 567 22.50 16.24 25.88
C LYS A 567 21.13 16.83 26.22
N LYS A 568 20.09 16.00 26.10
CA LYS A 568 18.67 16.35 26.34
C LYS A 568 18.50 17.07 27.70
N PRO A 569 17.55 18.00 27.84
CA PRO A 569 17.22 18.58 29.14
C PRO A 569 16.83 17.46 30.12
N THR A 570 17.52 17.39 31.26
CA THR A 570 17.21 16.43 32.33
C THR A 570 16.16 17.05 33.26
N TRP A 571 14.98 16.44 33.31
CA TRP A 571 13.91 16.87 34.22
C TRP A 571 14.08 16.21 35.60
N PRO A 572 13.91 16.95 36.70
CA PRO A 572 13.88 16.34 38.02
C PRO A 572 12.64 15.46 38.18
N ASN A 573 12.84 14.23 38.65
CA ASN A 573 11.78 13.32 39.11
C ASN A 573 12.05 13.04 40.60
N PRO A 574 11.10 13.33 41.53
CA PRO A 574 9.75 13.83 41.30
C PRO A 574 9.69 15.30 40.89
N TRP A 575 8.63 15.65 40.16
CA TRP A 575 8.36 17.03 39.73
C TRP A 575 8.11 17.92 40.95
N PRO A 576 8.50 19.21 40.91
CA PRO A 576 8.24 20.10 42.02
C PRO A 576 6.75 20.33 42.22
N GLU A 577 6.34 20.46 43.49
CA GLU A 577 4.97 20.75 43.89
C GLU A 577 4.75 22.27 44.00
N LEU A 578 3.73 22.79 43.32
CA LEU A 578 3.25 24.16 43.41
C LEU A 578 1.94 24.19 44.20
N LYS A 579 1.74 25.17 45.07
CA LYS A 579 0.49 25.31 45.83
C LYS A 579 -0.45 26.30 45.17
N VAL A 580 -1.74 26.00 45.22
CA VAL A 580 -2.80 26.95 44.82
C VAL A 580 -2.65 28.24 45.66
N GLY A 581 -2.66 29.38 44.97
CA GLY A 581 -2.47 30.72 45.56
C GLY A 581 -1.02 31.22 45.61
N GLU A 582 -0.02 30.38 45.28
CA GLU A 582 1.36 30.85 45.11
C GLU A 582 1.57 31.47 43.73
N THR A 583 2.48 32.45 43.64
CA THR A 583 2.98 32.97 42.36
C THR A 583 4.26 32.23 41.97
N ILE A 584 4.41 31.99 40.67
CA ILE A 584 5.65 31.45 40.09
C ILE A 584 6.19 32.45 39.07
N THR A 585 7.51 32.60 39.02
CA THR A 585 8.17 33.41 37.99
C THR A 585 9.05 32.52 37.13
N ILE A 586 8.82 32.58 35.84
CA ILE A 586 9.52 31.75 34.87
C ILE A 586 10.41 32.68 34.08
N LYS A 587 11.72 32.42 34.06
CA LYS A 587 12.70 33.26 33.38
C LYS A 587 13.53 32.45 32.38
N VAL A 588 13.81 33.04 31.24
CA VAL A 588 14.56 32.45 30.14
C VAL A 588 15.90 33.16 30.06
N GLU A 589 17.01 32.43 30.22
CA GLU A 589 18.36 33.02 30.13
C GLU A 589 19.01 32.63 28.80
N VAL A 590 19.27 33.64 27.97
CA VAL A 590 19.95 33.48 26.69
C VAL A 590 21.42 33.82 26.90
N ASN A 591 22.33 32.89 26.57
CA ASN A 591 23.76 33.01 26.88
C ASN A 591 24.53 34.03 26.01
N ASP A 592 23.95 34.54 24.93
CA ASP A 592 24.56 35.58 24.10
C ASP A 592 23.79 36.90 24.23
N THR A 593 24.49 37.96 24.64
CA THR A 593 23.94 39.31 24.91
C THR A 593 24.06 40.26 23.72
N ASN A 594 24.60 39.81 22.58
CA ASN A 594 24.78 40.64 21.39
C ASN A 594 23.61 40.59 20.39
N ALA A 595 22.58 39.76 20.63
CA ALA A 595 21.35 39.79 19.84
C ALA A 595 20.40 40.85 20.40
N GLY A 596 20.15 41.91 19.63
CA GLY A 596 19.05 42.85 19.86
C GLY A 596 17.69 42.15 19.94
N PRO A 597 16.64 42.87 20.37
CA PRO A 597 15.61 42.41 21.30
C PRO A 597 15.07 41.01 21.01
N VAL A 598 15.14 40.17 22.03
CA VAL A 598 14.61 38.80 22.04
C VAL A 598 13.16 38.86 22.51
N PHE A 599 12.25 38.24 21.76
CA PHE A 599 10.86 38.10 22.18
C PHE A 599 10.59 36.65 22.63
N TYR A 600 9.71 36.51 23.61
CA TYR A 600 9.42 35.25 24.29
C TYR A 600 7.93 34.97 24.28
N GLU A 601 7.49 33.77 23.91
CA GLU A 601 6.09 33.39 24.03
C GLU A 601 5.93 32.23 24.99
N PHE A 602 5.17 32.45 26.07
CA PHE A 602 4.87 31.49 27.11
C PHE A 602 3.48 30.91 26.84
N VAL A 603 3.43 29.66 26.36
CA VAL A 603 2.18 29.01 25.92
C VAL A 603 1.75 27.94 26.91
N GLY A 604 0.54 28.10 27.45
CA GLY A 604 -0.09 27.16 28.37
C GLY A 604 -1.32 27.77 29.07
N PRO A 605 -2.14 26.95 29.76
CA PRO A 605 -3.25 27.44 30.57
C PRO A 605 -2.75 28.48 31.58
N GLY A 606 -3.40 29.64 31.67
CA GLY A 606 -3.04 30.72 32.60
C GLY A 606 -1.78 31.52 32.27
N PHE A 607 -1.12 31.25 31.14
CA PHE A 607 -0.01 32.05 30.63
C PHE A 607 -0.47 33.09 29.61
N PRO A 608 0.34 34.12 29.31
CA PRO A 608 -0.04 35.22 28.43
C PRO A 608 -0.40 34.80 27.00
N ASN A 609 0.10 33.65 26.52
CA ASN A 609 -0.15 33.13 25.16
C ASN A 609 0.04 34.21 24.07
N THR A 610 1.03 35.09 24.29
CA THR A 610 1.37 36.24 23.45
C THR A 610 2.86 36.51 23.59
N TRP A 611 3.47 37.06 22.54
CA TRP A 611 4.88 37.47 22.55
C TRP A 611 5.14 38.59 23.56
N GLN A 612 6.08 38.34 24.45
CA GLN A 612 6.59 39.24 25.48
C GLN A 612 7.96 39.76 25.06
N THR A 613 8.25 41.02 25.39
CA THR A 613 9.61 41.58 25.32
C THR A 613 10.44 41.18 26.53
N GLU A 614 9.78 40.86 27.64
CA GLU A 614 10.39 40.38 28.85
C GLU A 614 10.74 38.90 28.70
N ASN A 615 11.93 38.53 29.14
CA ASN A 615 12.37 37.13 29.19
C ASN A 615 11.78 36.35 30.36
N TRP A 616 10.74 36.88 31.00
CA TRP A 616 10.10 36.26 32.13
C TRP A 616 8.60 36.49 32.15
N VAL A 617 7.90 35.62 32.86
CA VAL A 617 6.47 35.75 33.15
C VAL A 617 6.19 35.35 34.60
N THR A 618 5.35 36.11 35.28
CA THR A 618 4.82 35.74 36.60
C THR A 618 3.36 35.38 36.47
N VAL A 619 3.00 34.20 36.96
CA VAL A 619 1.60 33.74 37.01
C VAL A 619 1.22 33.30 38.42
N THR A 620 -0.02 33.57 38.81
CA THR A 620 -0.61 33.06 40.05
C THR A 620 -1.26 31.72 39.77
N ILE A 621 -0.94 30.71 40.58
CA ILE A 621 -1.55 29.38 40.44
C ILE A 621 -2.98 29.43 41.00
N ASP A 622 -3.94 29.59 40.10
CA ASP A 622 -5.37 29.59 40.38
C ASP A 622 -6.00 28.21 40.07
N ASN A 623 -6.87 27.73 40.94
CA ASN A 623 -7.54 26.44 40.80
C ASN A 623 -8.60 26.44 39.68
N GLU A 624 -9.11 27.61 39.27
CA GLU A 624 -10.02 27.73 38.13
C GLU A 624 -9.29 27.65 36.79
N ILE A 625 -8.07 28.19 36.74
CA ILE A 625 -7.26 28.31 35.52
C ILE A 625 -6.36 27.09 35.32
N PHE A 626 -5.82 26.54 36.41
CA PHE A 626 -4.92 25.39 36.44
C PHE A 626 -5.62 24.18 37.08
N ASN A 627 -6.68 23.69 36.43
CA ASN A 627 -7.52 22.59 36.93
C ASN A 627 -6.91 21.18 36.75
N LEU A 628 -5.69 21.09 36.22
CA LEU A 628 -4.93 19.86 36.02
C LEU A 628 -4.01 19.58 37.22
N GLU A 629 -3.68 18.31 37.48
CA GLU A 629 -2.60 17.99 38.43
C GLU A 629 -1.22 18.45 37.91
N THR A 630 -1.11 18.72 36.60
CA THR A 630 0.14 19.01 35.90
C THR A 630 0.02 20.17 34.91
N ILE A 631 0.93 21.15 34.99
CA ILE A 631 0.98 22.31 34.09
C ILE A 631 2.01 22.05 33.00
N HIS A 632 1.66 22.30 31.74
CA HIS A 632 2.57 22.26 30.60
C HIS A 632 2.81 23.68 30.10
N LEU A 633 4.06 24.14 30.17
CA LEU A 633 4.47 25.41 29.60
C LEU A 633 5.40 25.16 28.41
N ARG A 634 5.19 25.90 27.31
CA ARG A 634 6.13 26.00 26.20
C ARG A 634 6.69 27.41 26.10
N VAL A 635 7.99 27.53 25.82
CA VAL A 635 8.67 28.82 25.62
C VAL A 635 9.20 28.89 24.19
N PHE A 636 8.78 29.90 23.43
CA PHE A 636 9.34 30.21 22.11
C PHE A 636 10.28 31.41 22.21
N VAL A 637 11.36 31.42 21.43
CA VAL A 637 12.36 32.49 21.40
C VAL A 637 12.58 32.93 19.96
N LYS A 638 12.46 34.23 19.69
CA LYS A 638 12.79 34.83 18.37
C LYS A 638 13.61 36.10 18.53
N ASN A 639 14.44 36.39 17.53
CA ASN A 639 15.20 37.63 17.45
C ASN A 639 14.39 38.76 16.80
N SER A 640 14.92 39.98 16.86
CA SER A 640 14.36 41.20 16.25
C SER A 640 14.11 41.13 14.73
N ASP A 641 14.67 40.13 14.03
CA ASP A 641 14.47 39.83 12.62
C ASP A 641 13.26 38.91 12.35
N ASN A 642 12.47 38.58 13.38
CA ASN A 642 11.32 37.65 13.33
C ASN A 642 11.68 36.23 12.87
N GLN A 643 12.96 35.84 12.85
CA GLN A 643 13.35 34.47 12.57
C GLN A 643 13.23 33.60 13.83
N TYR A 644 12.51 32.49 13.70
CA TYR A 644 12.46 31.43 14.72
C TYR A 644 13.83 30.78 14.79
N ARG A 645 14.52 30.94 15.92
CA ARG A 645 15.81 30.27 16.17
C ARG A 645 15.75 29.39 17.42
N ALA A 646 14.63 28.70 17.59
CA ALA A 646 14.61 27.45 18.33
C ALA A 646 15.17 26.34 17.41
N PRO A 647 15.99 25.41 17.88
CA PRO A 647 16.52 24.35 17.05
C PRO A 647 15.42 23.31 16.79
N ASP A 648 14.79 23.30 15.62
CA ASP A 648 13.65 22.42 15.27
C ASP A 648 12.44 22.47 16.24
N TYR A 649 11.28 22.01 15.76
CA TYR A 649 10.03 21.95 16.54
C TYR A 649 10.11 20.98 17.75
N ASP A 650 11.15 20.14 17.79
CA ASP A 650 11.42 19.16 18.84
C ASP A 650 12.12 19.75 20.08
N ASP A 651 12.66 20.98 20.02
CA ASP A 651 13.31 21.64 21.16
C ASP A 651 12.34 22.58 21.93
N MET A 652 11.07 22.19 22.02
CA MET A 652 10.12 22.78 22.96
C MET A 652 10.58 22.54 24.40
N ILE A 653 10.79 23.61 25.16
CA ILE A 653 11.05 23.50 26.60
C ILE A 653 9.71 23.23 27.28
N GLN A 654 9.47 21.97 27.63
CA GLN A 654 8.25 21.52 28.31
C GLN A 654 8.47 21.46 29.81
N VAL A 655 7.92 22.42 30.54
CA VAL A 655 8.06 22.42 32.00
C VAL A 655 6.90 21.68 32.64
N PHE A 656 7.20 20.76 33.56
CA PHE A 656 6.22 19.93 34.28
C PHE A 656 6.27 20.21 35.80
N TYR A 657 5.10 20.41 36.41
CA TYR A 657 4.94 20.60 37.86
C TYR A 657 3.74 19.81 38.36
N LYS A 658 3.68 19.52 39.66
CA LYS A 658 2.47 19.01 40.31
C LYS A 658 1.77 20.12 41.08
N ILE A 659 0.44 20.23 40.97
CA ILE A 659 -0.33 21.15 41.79
C ILE A 659 -0.77 20.44 43.07
N LYS A 660 -0.27 20.90 44.22
CA LYS A 660 -0.75 20.48 45.54
C LYS A 660 -1.94 21.36 45.92
N ARG A 661 -3.11 20.74 45.91
CA ARG A 661 -4.38 21.36 46.31
C ARG A 661 -4.54 21.43 47.81
#